data_AF-A0ABD3IE43-F1
#
_entry.id   AF-A0ABD3IE43-F1
#
_cell.length_a   1.000
_cell.length_b   1.000
_cell.length_c   1.000
_cell.angle_alpha   90.00
_cell.angle_beta   90.00
_cell.angle_gamma   90.00
#
_symmetry.space_group_name_H-M   'P 1'
#
loop_
_entity.id
_entity.type
_entity.pdbx_description
1 polymer ?
#
loop_
_entity_poly.entity_id
_entity_poly.type
_entity_poly.pdbx_seq_one_letter_code
_entity_poly.pdbx_strand_id
1 'polypeptide(L)'
;MESGELLKAENERLIGEMASMKKKIKLAMKKQQAEFQAKIQAAEQRAAAAEAAAAAGTVNGSAANGDSQIMASANGTQGGSATSGPIASMQREGSSDAEITNGEVAHPLASNSEASLEKSDSQSVVDSLRAELKAEMEAKRTHEIEAARERQRLENEIAEMKKTNETLVKRRDQERTEYEEELRLAKENAEQRIENLTKVNEKLETQLMAAAAQVADAFARMSATHEDLERVSKEGNEANRARASLASENESLTKEREKLASEHESILKELEQANASLFEAQKMLRDKTKEIEELAAARKTAQEGQEAAMSQLMDRLKEIEAAGSGQHVESLGEAEEKLKSVLKEKAKLEQELDKSSEEIRSLREEVDSLRQGLSPVEATGVPAHEVRSKEYLVSSEEEKTLLTELRAQNEFLNRQLEELRSQHAQQDVADLHKSSESKSIVVGVDTLEEVSLLKEKFKESMNAQLAAEEEIKHLSNLRSEALQKIESLTAEMEEAHKRLEEETKIRDEKYAELDAKFGRLQKRAKQRIQEVQKEKEDAEAQLSAAGEKASQAMLKQAALQDELDRARVQAGEALRSLSAERQELRMGNNRLKEEIEEVRRMLDAKEHNLAESRRIASEKDQMALEMTNQAKELEVKHEAALSELKEKHQKAVEDLKGQIADGIGESNKLAETISALQAAIAAKESKLADLEAASTGEVVRLGASLEAAKGELSRLEQEQSKEREGWQTSLEKLKTKLASTEQVLQQQQLETAEMRTLLESELEKKRQSLTALQAELIAANEKAARVANDLAAYKVRAYALLQRKEAELAAAKDVEVAAAQEAALKEAKREAAAAAAERDAARKALQEAVSEYETKLAARGVALLDAEQRIKDAVIKLEVTKAQFAAEQVEWQSRLEEVEATWRLRHESLESKVKDTVQAELKRDYKALLSEYENVKGEFESFREMVDKMIEDKDKEISRLLEDNSALHKSIQQQQEHQKSLENRFQTSEPRSLADPSDAASMVALAEHQILLLARQQAQREEEVSQCRRHIQALQEEIAELERENRLHSQQEQLLKQEVRNLERAQKREGVDMTYLKNIILKLIETGEVEALLPVIAMLLQFSPEELKRCHDMYNSASVDDKPLRIPALAETPPATPSSFFSRLTNFT
;
A
#
# COMPACT_ATOMS: atom_id res chain seq x y z
N MET A 1 -45.53 37.32 69.22
CA MET A 1 -45.66 38.24 68.07
C MET A 1 -46.09 39.63 68.52
N GLU A 2 -47.07 39.72 69.44
CA GLU A 2 -47.60 40.94 70.09
C GLU A 2 -46.58 42.08 70.34
N SER A 3 -45.38 41.79 70.87
CA SER A 3 -44.35 42.83 71.10
C SER A 3 -43.90 43.59 69.83
N GLY A 4 -44.00 42.98 68.65
CA GLY A 4 -43.71 43.64 67.37
C GLY A 4 -44.87 44.50 66.86
N GLU A 5 -46.11 44.16 67.25
CA GLU A 5 -47.31 44.92 66.91
C GLU A 5 -47.43 46.16 67.81
N LEU A 6 -47.10 46.04 69.10
CA LEU A 6 -46.94 47.19 69.99
C LEU A 6 -45.85 48.15 69.50
N LEU A 7 -44.69 47.64 69.04
CA LEU A 7 -43.64 48.47 68.45
C LEU A 7 -44.03 49.11 67.11
N LYS A 8 -44.92 48.49 66.31
CA LYS A 8 -45.51 49.12 65.13
C LYS A 8 -46.51 50.20 65.49
N ALA A 9 -47.43 49.94 66.43
CA ALA A 9 -48.41 50.92 66.90
C ALA A 9 -47.73 52.14 67.54
N GLU A 10 -46.67 51.95 68.33
CA GLU A 10 -45.89 53.05 68.91
C GLU A 10 -45.14 53.85 67.85
N ASN A 11 -44.62 53.20 66.79
CA ASN A 11 -44.05 53.91 65.64
C ASN A 11 -45.12 54.67 64.83
N GLU A 12 -46.29 54.09 64.56
CA GLU A 12 -47.38 54.79 63.87
C GLU A 12 -47.90 55.98 64.72
N ARG A 13 -47.94 55.85 66.05
CA ARG A 13 -48.20 56.96 67.00
C ARG A 13 -47.14 58.06 66.89
N LEU A 14 -45.86 57.71 66.96
CA LEU A 14 -44.74 58.65 66.83
C LEU A 14 -44.70 59.33 65.45
N ILE A 15 -45.05 58.62 64.37
CA ILE A 15 -45.19 59.19 63.02
C ILE A 15 -46.36 60.18 62.96
N GLY A 16 -47.50 59.85 63.59
CA GLY A 16 -48.65 60.76 63.73
C GLY A 16 -48.31 62.02 64.54
N GLU A 17 -47.59 61.87 65.64
CA GLU A 17 -47.11 62.98 66.48
C GLU A 17 -46.07 63.83 65.76
N MET A 18 -45.12 63.22 65.04
CA MET A 18 -44.18 63.89 64.13
C MET A 18 -44.90 64.66 63.02
N ALA A 19 -45.94 64.09 62.41
CA ALA A 19 -46.75 64.78 61.39
C ALA A 19 -47.52 65.97 61.99
N SER A 20 -48.10 65.81 63.18
CA SER A 20 -48.76 66.88 63.94
C SER A 20 -47.77 67.99 64.33
N MET A 21 -46.58 67.63 64.81
CA MET A 21 -45.52 68.56 65.16
C MET A 21 -44.99 69.30 63.92
N LYS A 22 -44.77 68.60 62.80
CA LYS A 22 -44.42 69.20 61.50
C LYS A 22 -45.50 70.14 60.97
N LYS A 23 -46.79 69.85 61.21
CA LYS A 23 -47.92 70.74 60.89
C LYS A 23 -47.93 71.98 61.79
N LYS A 24 -47.67 71.84 63.10
CA LYS A 24 -47.51 72.95 64.05
C LYS A 24 -46.30 73.82 63.72
N ILE A 25 -45.14 73.25 63.41
CA ILE A 25 -43.93 73.97 62.97
C ILE A 25 -44.20 74.70 61.65
N LYS A 26 -44.83 74.06 60.66
CA LYS A 26 -45.18 74.73 59.39
C LYS A 26 -46.17 75.88 59.59
N LEU A 27 -47.10 75.77 60.54
CA LEU A 27 -48.01 76.85 60.93
C LEU A 27 -47.28 77.98 61.67
N ALA A 28 -46.37 77.65 62.59
CA ALA A 28 -45.55 78.61 63.32
C ALA A 28 -44.62 79.38 62.37
N MET A 29 -43.93 78.69 61.46
CA MET A 29 -43.12 79.33 60.41
C MET A 29 -43.97 80.19 59.48
N LYS A 30 -45.18 79.76 59.09
CA LYS A 30 -46.08 80.59 58.28
C LYS A 30 -46.58 81.84 59.03
N LYS A 31 -46.82 81.74 60.35
CA LYS A 31 -47.12 82.90 61.21
C LYS A 31 -45.91 83.83 61.34
N GLN A 32 -44.73 83.28 61.58
CA GLN A 32 -43.48 84.05 61.69
C GLN A 32 -43.11 84.72 60.35
N GLN A 33 -43.38 84.06 59.22
CA GLN A 33 -43.23 84.62 57.88
C GLN A 33 -44.23 85.75 57.62
N ALA A 34 -45.48 85.62 58.06
CA ALA A 34 -46.48 86.69 58.00
C ALA A 34 -46.11 87.88 58.92
N GLU A 35 -45.59 87.62 60.12
CA GLU A 35 -45.07 88.65 61.02
C GLU A 35 -43.81 89.33 60.45
N PHE A 36 -42.96 88.60 59.71
CA PHE A 36 -41.85 89.19 58.96
C PHE A 36 -42.35 90.04 57.78
N GLN A 37 -43.32 89.57 57.00
CA GLN A 37 -43.90 90.35 55.90
C GLN A 37 -44.61 91.61 56.41
N ALA A 38 -45.32 91.54 57.54
CA ALA A 38 -45.91 92.72 58.19
C ALA A 38 -44.83 93.70 58.70
N LYS A 39 -43.70 93.21 59.22
CA LYS A 39 -42.55 94.06 59.61
C LYS A 39 -41.85 94.67 58.41
N ILE A 40 -41.74 93.96 57.29
CA ILE A 40 -41.20 94.47 56.02
C ILE A 40 -42.12 95.57 55.48
N GLN A 41 -43.43 95.33 55.37
CA GLN A 41 -44.39 96.35 54.92
C GLN A 41 -44.43 97.57 55.85
N ALA A 42 -44.29 97.39 57.17
CA ALA A 42 -44.16 98.50 58.12
C ALA A 42 -42.81 99.24 58.00
N ALA A 43 -41.76 98.60 57.50
CA ALA A 43 -40.48 99.25 57.19
C ALA A 43 -40.53 99.97 55.84
N GLU A 44 -41.15 99.39 54.81
CA GLU A 44 -41.40 100.00 53.50
C GLU A 44 -42.29 101.24 53.62
N GLN A 45 -43.35 101.19 54.42
CA GLN A 45 -44.19 102.36 54.71
C GLN A 45 -43.43 103.46 55.48
N ARG A 46 -42.46 103.09 56.33
CA ARG A 46 -41.57 104.05 57.00
C ARG A 46 -40.51 104.63 56.05
N ALA A 47 -40.00 103.84 55.10
CA ALA A 47 -39.08 104.30 54.07
C ALA A 47 -39.77 105.27 53.10
N ALA A 48 -40.97 104.92 52.60
CA ALA A 48 -41.77 105.80 51.75
C ALA A 48 -42.16 107.11 52.47
N ALA A 49 -42.47 107.05 53.76
CA ALA A 49 -42.71 108.26 54.58
C ALA A 49 -41.44 109.11 54.79
N ALA A 50 -40.24 108.52 54.73
CA ALA A 50 -38.97 109.24 54.80
C ALA A 50 -38.58 109.88 53.45
N GLU A 51 -38.76 109.16 52.33
CA GLU A 51 -38.54 109.73 50.99
C GLU A 51 -39.51 110.88 50.69
N ALA A 52 -40.79 110.74 51.08
CA ALA A 52 -41.78 111.80 50.97
C ALA A 52 -41.45 113.06 51.80
N ALA A 53 -40.60 112.94 52.83
CA ALA A 53 -40.11 114.05 53.64
C ALA A 53 -38.81 114.68 53.11
N ALA A 54 -38.09 114.01 52.20
CA ALA A 54 -36.79 114.45 51.68
C ALA A 54 -36.87 115.14 50.29
N ALA A 55 -37.93 114.91 49.52
CA ALA A 55 -38.07 115.40 48.15
C ALA A 55 -38.67 116.83 48.00
N ALA A 56 -38.74 117.61 49.10
CA ALA A 56 -39.37 118.93 49.14
C ALA A 56 -38.37 120.07 49.44
N GLY A 57 -37.34 120.24 48.60
CA GLY A 57 -36.34 121.31 48.76
C GLY A 57 -35.44 121.58 47.55
N THR A 58 -35.70 122.71 46.87
CA THR A 58 -34.80 123.54 46.01
C THR A 58 -33.61 122.87 45.28
N VAL A 59 -33.55 122.74 43.94
CA VAL A 59 -33.54 123.75 42.83
C VAL A 59 -32.14 124.31 42.46
N ASN A 60 -31.83 124.31 41.16
CA ASN A 60 -30.67 124.89 40.41
C ASN A 60 -29.29 124.19 40.48
N GLY A 61 -28.54 124.14 39.36
CA GLY A 61 -27.12 123.69 39.36
C GLY A 61 -26.44 123.24 38.05
N SER A 62 -26.54 123.99 36.94
CA SER A 62 -25.91 123.79 35.60
C SER A 62 -24.64 122.89 35.43
N ALA A 63 -24.63 122.16 34.31
CA ALA A 63 -23.59 121.29 33.72
C ALA A 63 -22.14 121.81 33.57
N ALA A 64 -21.17 120.87 33.44
CA ALA A 64 -19.97 120.97 32.59
C ALA A 64 -19.27 119.59 32.33
N ASN A 65 -18.40 119.55 31.31
CA ASN A 65 -17.63 118.42 30.77
C ASN A 65 -16.64 117.73 31.75
N GLY A 66 -16.13 116.55 31.37
CA GLY A 66 -14.90 115.96 31.92
C GLY A 66 -14.47 114.67 31.20
N ASP A 67 -13.31 114.68 30.53
CA ASP A 67 -12.85 113.62 29.62
C ASP A 67 -11.64 112.82 30.18
N SER A 68 -11.51 111.57 29.72
CA SER A 68 -10.25 110.83 29.50
C SER A 68 -9.15 110.62 30.58
N GLN A 69 -8.96 109.34 30.96
CA GLN A 69 -7.75 108.53 30.66
C GLN A 69 -6.45 108.63 31.55
N ILE A 70 -5.58 107.60 31.43
CA ILE A 70 -4.10 107.54 31.66
C ILE A 70 -3.50 107.11 33.05
N MET A 71 -3.06 105.83 33.09
CA MET A 71 -1.73 105.27 33.53
C MET A 71 -1.25 105.09 35.00
N ALA A 72 -0.57 103.92 35.16
CA ALA A 72 0.74 103.65 35.81
C ALA A 72 0.89 103.33 37.33
N SER A 73 1.16 102.03 37.57
CA SER A 73 2.40 101.46 38.16
C SER A 73 3.02 101.97 39.48
N ALA A 74 3.18 101.04 40.45
CA ALA A 74 4.40 100.89 41.27
C ALA A 74 4.53 99.47 41.89
N ASN A 75 5.77 99.03 42.14
CA ASN A 75 6.16 97.83 42.90
C ASN A 75 6.74 98.25 44.27
N GLY A 76 6.70 97.42 45.33
CA GLY A 76 7.55 97.69 46.52
C GLY A 76 7.30 96.98 47.87
N THR A 77 7.81 95.75 48.02
CA THR A 77 8.80 95.34 49.06
C THR A 77 8.55 95.52 50.59
N GLN A 78 8.38 94.37 51.29
CA GLN A 78 8.84 93.98 52.67
C GLN A 78 8.33 94.69 53.96
N GLY A 79 8.33 93.97 55.11
CA GLY A 79 8.43 94.69 56.40
C GLY A 79 8.43 94.01 57.80
N GLY A 80 7.93 92.79 58.06
CA GLY A 80 7.84 92.23 59.44
C GLY A 80 6.79 92.92 60.36
N SER A 81 6.61 92.58 61.65
CA SER A 81 7.17 91.50 62.50
C SER A 81 6.27 91.25 63.74
N ALA A 82 6.08 89.97 64.14
CA ALA A 82 5.63 89.39 65.45
C ALA A 82 4.59 90.12 66.35
N THR A 83 3.61 89.44 66.96
CA THR A 83 3.82 88.61 68.18
C THR A 83 2.57 87.82 68.62
N SER A 84 2.80 86.76 69.42
CA SER A 84 1.88 86.09 70.39
C SER A 84 0.40 85.83 70.05
N GLY A 85 0.06 84.55 69.90
CA GLY A 85 -1.11 83.97 70.59
C GLY A 85 -0.66 83.31 71.92
N PRO A 86 -1.36 82.29 72.48
CA PRO A 86 -2.61 81.67 72.00
C PRO A 86 -3.61 81.39 73.16
N ILE A 87 -4.37 80.28 73.05
CA ILE A 87 -5.21 79.62 74.08
C ILE A 87 -6.63 80.17 74.26
N ALA A 88 -7.58 79.44 73.69
CA ALA A 88 -8.86 79.15 74.34
C ALA A 88 -8.83 77.72 74.89
N SER A 89 -9.53 77.43 75.99
CA SER A 89 -10.46 76.28 76.11
C SER A 89 -10.92 75.97 77.55
N MET A 90 -12.04 75.24 77.62
CA MET A 90 -12.54 74.40 78.72
C MET A 90 -13.34 75.03 79.90
N GLN A 91 -14.63 74.68 79.92
CA GLN A 91 -15.44 74.28 81.11
C GLN A 91 -15.86 75.40 82.10
N ARG A 92 -16.99 75.33 82.84
CA ARG A 92 -17.97 74.22 83.05
C ARG A 92 -19.39 74.69 83.46
N GLU A 93 -20.38 73.87 83.12
CA GLU A 93 -21.73 73.57 83.72
C GLU A 93 -22.38 74.46 84.82
N GLY A 94 -23.69 74.72 84.67
CA GLY A 94 -24.67 75.12 85.74
C GLY A 94 -25.01 76.62 85.85
N SER A 95 -26.17 77.07 86.37
CA SER A 95 -27.43 76.39 86.73
C SER A 95 -28.57 77.42 86.96
N SER A 96 -29.84 77.04 86.72
CA SER A 96 -31.10 77.49 87.36
C SER A 96 -31.43 78.99 87.63
N ASP A 97 -32.47 79.47 86.92
CA ASP A 97 -33.72 80.10 87.43
C ASP A 97 -33.80 81.36 88.33
N ALA A 98 -35.01 81.97 88.30
CA ALA A 98 -35.65 82.91 89.27
C ALA A 98 -35.25 84.41 89.29
N GLU A 99 -35.99 85.22 88.49
CA GLU A 99 -37.01 86.22 88.91
C GLU A 99 -36.97 86.89 90.33
N ILE A 100 -37.46 88.15 90.43
CA ILE A 100 -38.10 88.87 91.61
C ILE A 100 -37.52 90.26 92.08
N THR A 101 -38.10 91.34 91.53
CA THR A 101 -38.59 92.63 92.18
C THR A 101 -37.67 93.77 92.76
N ASN A 102 -38.28 94.98 92.81
CA ASN A 102 -37.95 96.21 93.59
C ASN A 102 -36.71 97.02 93.12
N GLY A 103 -36.47 98.31 93.45
CA GLY A 103 -37.27 99.37 94.10
C GLY A 103 -36.37 100.35 94.93
N GLU A 104 -36.64 101.65 95.16
CA GLU A 104 -37.68 102.60 94.72
C GLU A 104 -37.26 104.09 94.93
N VAL A 105 -38.01 105.04 94.35
CA VAL A 105 -38.26 106.49 94.66
C VAL A 105 -37.38 107.26 95.68
N ALA A 106 -36.90 108.49 95.30
CA ALA A 106 -37.03 109.74 96.11
C ALA A 106 -36.43 111.04 95.49
N HIS A 107 -37.18 112.15 95.61
CA HIS A 107 -36.74 113.57 95.68
C HIS A 107 -36.92 114.03 97.16
N PRO A 108 -36.29 115.11 97.73
CA PRO A 108 -36.69 116.52 97.42
C PRO A 108 -35.70 117.68 97.80
N LEU A 109 -36.13 118.94 97.53
CA LEU A 109 -36.07 120.23 98.30
C LEU A 109 -34.93 120.55 99.34
N ALA A 110 -34.55 121.79 99.70
CA ALA A 110 -34.68 123.17 99.14
C ALA A 110 -33.98 124.26 100.04
N SER A 111 -33.93 125.52 99.56
CA SER A 111 -34.14 126.81 100.32
C SER A 111 -33.02 127.57 101.11
N ASN A 112 -33.04 128.91 100.89
CA ASN A 112 -32.86 130.08 101.80
C ASN A 112 -31.51 130.60 102.36
N SER A 113 -31.15 131.84 101.95
CA SER A 113 -30.87 133.07 102.77
C SER A 113 -30.44 134.22 101.82
N GLU A 114 -31.01 135.44 101.76
CA GLU A 114 -31.08 136.54 102.75
C GLU A 114 -29.73 136.92 103.42
N ALA A 115 -29.32 138.19 103.59
CA ALA A 115 -29.69 139.49 102.96
C ALA A 115 -28.67 140.59 103.36
N SER A 116 -28.72 141.76 102.68
CA SER A 116 -28.36 143.12 103.19
C SER A 116 -27.05 143.84 102.77
N LEU A 117 -27.27 145.06 102.25
CA LEU A 117 -26.56 146.35 102.48
C LEU A 117 -25.28 146.78 101.70
N GLU A 118 -25.43 147.99 101.14
CA GLU A 118 -24.44 149.06 100.88
C GLU A 118 -23.40 148.92 99.72
N LYS A 119 -23.69 149.65 98.63
CA LYS A 119 -22.78 150.56 97.89
C LYS A 119 -21.37 150.05 97.50
N SER A 120 -21.24 149.47 96.29
CA SER A 120 -20.66 150.20 95.14
C SER A 120 -20.72 149.38 93.83
N ASP A 121 -20.33 150.03 92.72
CA ASP A 121 -19.74 149.46 91.50
C ASP A 121 -20.50 148.36 90.73
N SER A 122 -21.33 148.81 89.77
CA SER A 122 -21.98 148.02 88.71
C SER A 122 -21.03 147.24 87.78
N GLN A 123 -19.73 147.26 88.02
CA GLN A 123 -18.70 146.59 87.23
C GLN A 123 -18.64 145.08 87.54
N SER A 124 -18.79 144.70 88.82
CA SER A 124 -18.65 143.31 89.28
C SER A 124 -19.62 142.34 88.60
N VAL A 125 -20.88 142.76 88.40
CA VAL A 125 -21.91 141.94 87.75
C VAL A 125 -21.58 141.67 86.27
N VAL A 126 -21.00 142.65 85.58
CA VAL A 126 -20.61 142.52 84.16
C VAL A 126 -19.47 141.52 84.00
N ASP A 127 -18.48 141.55 84.90
CA ASP A 127 -17.35 140.62 84.83
C ASP A 127 -17.73 139.21 85.32
N SER A 128 -18.72 139.06 86.22
CA SER A 128 -19.32 137.75 86.55
C SER A 128 -20.05 137.15 85.35
N LEU A 129 -20.92 137.92 84.68
CA LEU A 129 -21.65 137.44 83.48
C LEU A 129 -20.70 137.12 82.30
N ARG A 130 -19.57 137.83 82.19
CA ARG A 130 -18.49 137.49 81.25
C ARG A 130 -17.80 136.19 81.62
N ALA A 131 -17.58 135.91 82.91
CA ALA A 131 -16.99 134.66 83.37
C ALA A 131 -17.91 133.47 83.08
N GLU A 132 -19.21 133.59 83.35
CA GLU A 132 -20.21 132.56 83.03
C GLU A 132 -20.32 132.33 81.51
N LEU A 133 -20.45 133.39 80.70
CA LEU A 133 -20.51 133.25 79.24
C LEU A 133 -19.23 132.64 78.66
N LYS A 134 -18.05 132.95 79.25
CA LYS A 134 -16.78 132.33 78.86
C LYS A 134 -16.74 130.85 79.24
N ALA A 135 -17.19 130.49 80.44
CA ALA A 135 -17.29 129.11 80.89
C ALA A 135 -18.29 128.29 80.05
N GLU A 136 -19.44 128.87 79.67
CA GLU A 136 -20.41 128.21 78.79
C GLU A 136 -19.86 128.01 77.37
N MET A 137 -19.11 128.99 76.83
CA MET A 137 -18.43 128.86 75.55
C MET A 137 -17.26 127.85 75.60
N GLU A 138 -16.58 127.72 76.73
CA GLU A 138 -15.54 126.70 76.93
C GLU A 138 -16.15 125.30 77.12
N ALA A 139 -17.29 125.19 77.81
CA ALA A 139 -18.09 123.96 77.91
C ALA A 139 -18.65 123.48 76.56
N LYS A 140 -19.15 124.42 75.73
CA LYS A 140 -19.60 124.11 74.36
C LYS A 140 -18.44 123.64 73.49
N ARG A 141 -17.28 124.32 73.54
CA ARG A 141 -16.06 123.87 72.83
C ARG A 141 -15.58 122.49 73.28
N THR A 142 -15.60 122.17 74.57
CA THR A 142 -15.23 120.82 75.04
C THR A 142 -16.22 119.78 74.56
N HIS A 143 -17.54 120.06 74.61
CA HIS A 143 -18.56 119.15 74.10
C HIS A 143 -18.48 118.97 72.56
N GLU A 144 -18.15 120.02 71.81
CA GLU A 144 -17.89 119.96 70.36
C GLU A 144 -16.64 119.11 70.05
N ILE A 145 -15.56 119.25 70.83
CA ILE A 145 -14.35 118.45 70.70
C ILE A 145 -14.61 116.98 71.05
N GLU A 146 -15.44 116.70 72.05
CA GLU A 146 -15.83 115.34 72.43
C GLU A 146 -16.75 114.70 71.39
N ALA A 147 -17.74 115.43 70.87
CA ALA A 147 -18.57 114.98 69.75
C ALA A 147 -17.76 114.77 68.46
N ALA A 148 -16.71 115.57 68.22
CA ALA A 148 -15.79 115.36 67.09
C ALA A 148 -14.93 114.10 67.28
N ARG A 149 -14.44 113.83 68.49
CA ARG A 149 -13.72 112.58 68.83
C ARG A 149 -14.62 111.35 68.71
N GLU A 150 -15.88 111.45 69.13
CA GLU A 150 -16.85 110.37 69.01
C GLU A 150 -17.22 110.09 67.54
N ARG A 151 -17.42 111.13 66.72
CA ARG A 151 -17.56 110.98 65.26
C ARG A 151 -16.34 110.30 64.64
N GLN A 152 -15.13 110.75 64.98
CA GLN A 152 -13.90 110.15 64.47
C GLN A 152 -13.75 108.68 64.90
N ARG A 153 -14.19 108.32 66.11
CA ARG A 153 -14.23 106.93 66.59
C ARG A 153 -15.20 106.08 65.77
N LEU A 154 -16.41 106.59 65.53
CA LEU A 154 -17.42 105.91 64.71
C LEU A 154 -17.01 105.80 63.24
N GLU A 155 -16.33 106.80 62.68
CA GLU A 155 -15.77 106.75 61.33
C GLU A 155 -14.67 105.69 61.20
N ASN A 156 -13.78 105.56 62.20
CA ASN A 156 -12.80 104.49 62.27
C ASN A 156 -13.45 103.10 62.38
N GLU A 157 -14.46 102.95 63.25
CA GLU A 157 -15.20 101.69 63.43
C GLU A 157 -15.96 101.29 62.14
N ILE A 158 -16.57 102.25 61.45
CA ILE A 158 -17.18 102.05 60.13
C ILE A 158 -16.13 101.67 59.06
N ALA A 159 -14.90 102.22 59.13
CA ALA A 159 -13.81 101.84 58.23
C ALA A 159 -13.31 100.40 58.49
N GLU A 160 -13.19 99.98 59.75
CA GLU A 160 -12.85 98.60 60.11
C GLU A 160 -13.97 97.60 59.75
N MET A 161 -15.24 97.97 59.95
CA MET A 161 -16.39 97.18 59.52
C MET A 161 -16.47 97.06 57.98
N LYS A 162 -16.11 98.11 57.23
CA LYS A 162 -15.97 98.02 55.75
C LYS A 162 -14.84 97.07 55.36
N LYS A 163 -13.66 97.21 55.97
CA LYS A 163 -12.48 96.39 55.69
C LYS A 163 -12.69 94.90 56.00
N THR A 164 -13.38 94.58 57.09
CA THR A 164 -13.73 93.20 57.46
C THR A 164 -14.83 92.61 56.57
N ASN A 165 -15.82 93.41 56.15
CA ASN A 165 -16.80 92.97 55.16
C ASN A 165 -16.13 92.72 53.79
N GLU A 166 -15.17 93.56 53.38
CA GLU A 166 -14.42 93.38 52.13
C GLU A 166 -13.58 92.09 52.13
N THR A 167 -12.95 91.71 53.25
CA THR A 167 -12.23 90.43 53.35
C THR A 167 -13.18 89.23 53.40
N LEU A 168 -14.35 89.35 54.03
CA LEU A 168 -15.38 88.30 54.02
C LEU A 168 -15.97 88.08 52.61
N VAL A 169 -16.22 89.14 51.84
CA VAL A 169 -16.66 89.04 50.44
C VAL A 169 -15.59 88.35 49.59
N LYS A 170 -14.33 88.80 49.66
CA LYS A 170 -13.22 88.16 48.93
C LYS A 170 -13.07 86.69 49.26
N ARG A 171 -13.17 86.32 50.54
CA ARG A 171 -13.13 84.93 51.00
C ARG A 171 -14.29 84.10 50.45
N ARG A 172 -15.52 84.58 50.55
CA ARG A 172 -16.71 83.89 50.01
C ARG A 172 -16.60 83.70 48.50
N ASP A 173 -16.06 84.69 47.79
CA ASP A 173 -15.91 84.63 46.34
C ASP A 173 -14.77 83.68 45.92
N GLN A 174 -13.71 83.54 46.73
CA GLN A 174 -12.70 82.48 46.61
C GLN A 174 -13.28 81.08 46.85
N GLU A 175 -13.96 80.87 47.98
CA GLU A 175 -14.64 79.60 48.33
C GLU A 175 -15.65 79.21 47.23
N ARG A 176 -16.33 80.18 46.61
CA ARG A 176 -17.18 79.96 45.42
C ARG A 176 -16.38 79.50 44.20
N THR A 177 -15.25 80.12 43.87
CA THR A 177 -14.44 79.68 42.73
C THR A 177 -13.87 78.27 42.92
N GLU A 178 -13.49 77.91 44.15
CA GLU A 178 -13.02 76.56 44.51
C GLU A 178 -14.13 75.52 44.26
N TYR A 179 -15.36 75.77 44.73
CA TYR A 179 -16.50 74.88 44.43
C TYR A 179 -16.87 74.82 42.94
N GLU A 180 -16.69 75.90 42.18
CA GLU A 180 -16.94 75.89 40.73
C GLU A 180 -15.87 75.09 39.96
N GLU A 181 -14.61 75.08 40.42
CA GLU A 181 -13.55 74.20 39.87
C GLU A 181 -13.71 72.73 40.29
N GLU A 182 -14.07 72.44 41.55
CA GLU A 182 -14.39 71.07 41.99
C GLU A 182 -15.55 70.48 41.17
N LEU A 183 -16.61 71.26 40.95
CA LEU A 183 -17.74 70.85 40.13
C LEU A 183 -17.36 70.65 38.65
N ARG A 184 -16.39 71.41 38.14
CA ARG A 184 -15.84 71.24 36.78
C ARG A 184 -15.08 69.90 36.68
N LEU A 185 -14.18 69.63 37.63
CA LEU A 185 -13.41 68.38 37.72
C LEU A 185 -14.31 67.15 37.93
N ALA A 186 -15.37 67.28 38.72
CA ALA A 186 -16.35 66.20 38.93
C ALA A 186 -17.11 65.84 37.63
N LYS A 187 -17.46 66.84 36.81
CA LYS A 187 -18.08 66.63 35.48
C LYS A 187 -17.10 65.99 34.51
N GLU A 188 -15.88 66.51 34.41
CA GLU A 188 -14.84 66.00 33.52
C GLU A 188 -14.52 64.51 33.80
N ASN A 189 -14.42 64.13 35.08
CA ASN A 189 -14.29 62.72 35.48
C ASN A 189 -15.52 61.86 35.15
N ALA A 190 -16.74 62.41 35.24
CA ALA A 190 -17.97 61.70 34.89
C ALA A 190 -18.07 61.47 33.37
N GLU A 191 -17.72 62.47 32.57
CA GLU A 191 -17.69 62.41 31.11
C GLU A 191 -16.65 61.38 30.62
N GLN A 192 -15.42 61.41 31.17
CA GLN A 192 -14.40 60.37 30.89
C GLN A 192 -14.88 58.97 31.30
N ARG A 193 -15.61 58.83 32.40
CA ARG A 193 -16.15 57.52 32.82
C ARG A 193 -17.26 57.03 31.89
N ILE A 194 -18.11 57.92 31.38
CA ILE A 194 -19.11 57.59 30.37
C ILE A 194 -18.41 57.17 29.06
N GLU A 195 -17.46 57.94 28.57
CA GLU A 195 -16.72 57.64 27.32
C GLU A 195 -16.03 56.27 27.38
N ASN A 196 -15.41 55.93 28.52
CA ASN A 196 -14.81 54.62 28.74
C ASN A 196 -15.84 53.48 28.78
N LEU A 197 -17.03 53.70 29.34
CA LEU A 197 -18.13 52.71 29.30
C LEU A 197 -18.67 52.52 27.88
N THR A 198 -18.81 53.59 27.08
CA THR A 198 -19.20 53.50 25.67
C THR A 198 -18.20 52.66 24.88
N LYS A 199 -16.89 52.94 25.02
CA LYS A 199 -15.81 52.17 24.38
C LYS A 199 -15.73 50.70 24.83
N VAL A 200 -16.27 50.35 26.00
CA VAL A 200 -16.41 48.95 26.46
C VAL A 200 -17.64 48.30 25.84
N ASN A 201 -18.77 49.01 25.76
CA ASN A 201 -19.98 48.51 25.10
C ASN A 201 -19.74 48.27 23.60
N GLU A 202 -19.09 49.19 22.88
CA GLU A 202 -18.70 49.02 21.46
C GLU A 202 -17.84 47.76 21.25
N LYS A 203 -16.94 47.44 22.20
CA LYS A 203 -16.13 46.22 22.18
C LYS A 203 -16.95 44.96 22.46
N LEU A 204 -17.92 45.04 23.36
CA LEU A 204 -18.83 43.92 23.65
C LEU A 204 -19.80 43.67 22.49
N GLU A 205 -20.32 44.71 21.84
CA GLU A 205 -21.17 44.59 20.64
C GLU A 205 -20.41 44.01 19.45
N THR A 206 -19.18 44.45 19.20
CA THR A 206 -18.33 43.87 18.14
C THR A 206 -17.93 42.42 18.44
N GLN A 207 -17.68 42.07 19.70
CA GLN A 207 -17.49 40.67 20.11
C GLN A 207 -18.77 39.82 19.96
N LEU A 208 -19.94 40.37 20.30
CA LEU A 208 -21.24 39.70 20.14
C LEU A 208 -21.56 39.45 18.66
N MET A 209 -21.30 40.42 17.79
CA MET A 209 -21.43 40.29 16.33
C MET A 209 -20.47 39.23 15.77
N ALA A 210 -19.21 39.19 16.24
CA ALA A 210 -18.25 38.17 15.83
C ALA A 210 -18.68 36.77 16.27
N ALA A 211 -19.19 36.61 17.49
CA ALA A 211 -19.74 35.35 17.99
C ALA A 211 -20.99 34.92 17.21
N ALA A 212 -21.90 35.85 16.89
CA ALA A 212 -23.07 35.58 16.05
C ALA A 212 -22.68 35.11 14.63
N ALA A 213 -21.65 35.73 14.04
CA ALA A 213 -21.12 35.30 12.74
C ALA A 213 -20.49 33.89 12.79
N GLN A 214 -19.75 33.55 13.86
CA GLN A 214 -19.22 32.20 14.07
C GLN A 214 -20.32 31.15 14.24
N VAL A 215 -21.40 31.48 14.96
CA VAL A 215 -22.59 30.60 15.09
C VAL A 215 -23.28 30.42 13.74
N ALA A 216 -23.43 31.48 12.94
CA ALA A 216 -24.02 31.39 11.59
C ALA A 216 -23.19 30.50 10.65
N ASP A 217 -21.86 30.63 10.66
CA ASP A 217 -20.96 29.77 9.88
C ASP A 217 -20.99 28.30 10.37
N ALA A 218 -21.07 28.07 11.69
CA ALA A 218 -21.27 26.74 12.24
C ALA A 218 -22.60 26.11 11.78
N PHE A 219 -23.70 26.88 11.73
CA PHE A 219 -24.98 26.41 11.16
C PHE A 219 -24.89 26.13 9.66
N ALA A 220 -24.19 26.96 8.89
CA ALA A 220 -23.97 26.72 7.45
C ALA A 220 -23.19 25.42 7.21
N ARG A 221 -22.13 25.16 7.99
CA ARG A 221 -21.37 23.90 7.95
C ARG A 221 -22.23 22.69 8.36
N MET A 222 -23.12 22.84 9.35
CA MET A 222 -24.07 21.78 9.71
C MET A 222 -25.07 21.49 8.59
N SER A 223 -25.58 22.51 7.87
CA SER A 223 -26.45 22.31 6.70
C SER A 223 -25.72 21.52 5.61
N ALA A 224 -24.51 21.97 5.23
CA ALA A 224 -23.70 21.28 4.22
C ALA A 224 -23.43 19.81 4.58
N THR A 225 -23.06 19.51 5.83
CA THR A 225 -22.87 18.11 6.26
C THR A 225 -24.17 17.29 6.31
N HIS A 226 -25.33 17.92 6.48
CA HIS A 226 -26.63 17.25 6.37
C HIS A 226 -27.00 16.97 4.91
N GLU A 227 -26.74 17.92 4.00
CA GLU A 227 -26.92 17.78 2.56
C GLU A 227 -26.01 16.68 1.99
N ASP A 228 -24.74 16.62 2.40
CA ASP A 228 -23.81 15.52 2.05
C ASP A 228 -24.28 14.17 2.61
N LEU A 229 -24.78 14.10 3.85
CA LEU A 229 -25.37 12.87 4.41
C LEU A 229 -26.61 12.42 3.63
N GLU A 230 -27.47 13.35 3.20
CA GLU A 230 -28.62 13.04 2.37
C GLU A 230 -28.18 12.59 0.96
N ARG A 231 -27.10 13.15 0.42
CA ARG A 231 -26.51 12.76 -0.87
C ARG A 231 -25.93 11.34 -0.81
N VAL A 232 -25.13 11.02 0.22
CA VAL A 232 -24.60 9.67 0.47
C VAL A 232 -25.73 8.66 0.71
N SER A 233 -26.83 9.06 1.35
CA SER A 233 -28.03 8.23 1.47
C SER A 233 -28.69 7.96 0.11
N LYS A 234 -28.78 8.95 -0.78
CA LYS A 234 -29.31 8.79 -2.15
C LYS A 234 -28.39 7.90 -3.00
N GLU A 235 -27.08 8.16 -2.99
CA GLU A 235 -26.04 7.35 -3.64
C GLU A 235 -26.09 5.88 -3.16
N GLY A 236 -26.22 5.64 -1.85
CA GLY A 236 -26.35 4.30 -1.28
C GLY A 236 -27.64 3.58 -1.69
N ASN A 237 -28.77 4.30 -1.78
CA ASN A 237 -30.02 3.76 -2.31
C ASN A 237 -29.92 3.43 -3.81
N GLU A 238 -29.19 4.23 -4.59
CA GLU A 238 -28.96 4.00 -6.02
C GLU A 238 -28.00 2.84 -6.27
N ALA A 239 -26.94 2.71 -5.47
CA ALA A 239 -26.07 1.53 -5.47
C ALA A 239 -26.84 0.25 -5.13
N ASN A 240 -27.83 0.31 -4.22
CA ASN A 240 -28.70 -0.82 -3.91
C ASN A 240 -29.68 -1.15 -5.06
N ARG A 241 -30.21 -0.15 -5.79
CA ARG A 241 -30.98 -0.39 -7.03
C ARG A 241 -30.11 -1.00 -8.12
N ALA A 242 -28.88 -0.52 -8.31
CA ALA A 242 -27.93 -1.06 -9.27
C ALA A 242 -27.58 -2.52 -8.96
N ARG A 243 -27.34 -2.86 -7.68
CA ARG A 243 -27.15 -4.24 -7.22
C ARG A 243 -28.37 -5.12 -7.49
N ALA A 244 -29.59 -4.62 -7.29
CA ALA A 244 -30.81 -5.36 -7.62
C ALA A 244 -30.96 -5.59 -9.14
N SER A 245 -30.62 -4.59 -9.95
CA SER A 245 -30.61 -4.71 -11.42
C SER A 245 -29.60 -5.77 -11.87
N LEU A 246 -28.35 -5.67 -11.40
CA LEU A 246 -27.29 -6.65 -11.68
C LEU A 246 -27.65 -8.05 -11.17
N ALA A 247 -28.37 -8.19 -10.06
CA ALA A 247 -28.87 -9.49 -9.61
C ALA A 247 -29.88 -10.08 -10.60
N SER A 248 -30.84 -9.28 -11.09
CA SER A 248 -31.80 -9.74 -12.10
C SER A 248 -31.17 -10.04 -13.47
N GLU A 249 -30.12 -9.31 -13.85
CA GLU A 249 -29.34 -9.54 -15.07
C GLU A 249 -28.51 -10.83 -14.95
N ASN A 250 -27.89 -11.10 -13.79
CA ASN A 250 -27.26 -12.39 -13.53
C ASN A 250 -28.27 -13.53 -13.49
N GLU A 251 -29.51 -13.31 -13.01
CA GLU A 251 -30.60 -14.29 -13.08
C GLU A 251 -31.07 -14.57 -14.53
N SER A 252 -30.99 -13.58 -15.43
CA SER A 252 -31.25 -13.80 -16.85
C SER A 252 -30.10 -14.51 -17.56
N LEU A 253 -28.85 -14.12 -17.28
CA LEU A 253 -27.64 -14.73 -17.86
C LEU A 253 -27.42 -16.18 -17.38
N THR A 254 -27.86 -16.52 -16.17
CA THR A 254 -27.84 -17.91 -15.70
C THR A 254 -28.89 -18.75 -16.42
N LYS A 255 -30.12 -18.26 -16.59
CA LYS A 255 -31.15 -18.95 -17.40
C LYS A 255 -30.76 -19.08 -18.87
N GLU A 256 -30.06 -18.09 -19.43
CA GLU A 256 -29.50 -18.16 -20.79
C GLU A 256 -28.39 -19.21 -20.88
N ARG A 257 -27.50 -19.30 -19.87
CA ARG A 257 -26.50 -20.38 -19.78
C ARG A 257 -27.11 -21.76 -19.59
N GLU A 258 -28.16 -21.90 -18.80
CA GLU A 258 -28.91 -23.15 -18.64
C GLU A 258 -29.58 -23.57 -19.97
N LYS A 259 -30.19 -22.61 -20.69
CA LYS A 259 -30.75 -22.82 -22.02
C LYS A 259 -29.66 -23.26 -23.02
N LEU A 260 -28.56 -22.52 -23.12
CA LEU A 260 -27.43 -22.87 -24.00
C LEU A 260 -26.82 -24.23 -23.62
N ALA A 261 -26.72 -24.56 -22.34
CA ALA A 261 -26.28 -25.88 -21.89
C ALA A 261 -27.25 -27.00 -22.35
N SER A 262 -28.57 -26.78 -22.26
CA SER A 262 -29.56 -27.74 -22.76
C SER A 262 -29.56 -27.87 -24.30
N GLU A 263 -29.27 -26.78 -25.02
CA GLU A 263 -29.11 -26.78 -26.48
C GLU A 263 -27.83 -27.52 -26.89
N HIS A 264 -26.72 -27.31 -26.18
CA HIS A 264 -25.50 -28.10 -26.35
C HIS A 264 -25.71 -29.58 -25.99
N GLU A 265 -26.50 -29.91 -24.97
CA GLU A 265 -26.81 -31.30 -24.61
C GLU A 265 -27.71 -31.98 -25.68
N SER A 266 -28.60 -31.24 -26.34
CA SER A 266 -29.36 -31.74 -27.50
C SER A 266 -28.43 -32.01 -28.68
N ILE A 267 -27.60 -31.03 -29.05
CA ILE A 267 -26.64 -31.14 -30.15
C ILE A 267 -25.65 -32.30 -29.92
N LEU A 268 -25.20 -32.52 -28.68
CA LEU A 268 -24.36 -33.67 -28.34
C LEU A 268 -25.10 -35.00 -28.53
N LYS A 269 -26.36 -35.12 -28.11
CA LYS A 269 -27.17 -36.33 -28.33
C LYS A 269 -27.46 -36.58 -29.81
N GLU A 270 -27.71 -35.53 -30.59
CA GLU A 270 -27.88 -35.60 -32.04
C GLU A 270 -26.58 -36.05 -32.74
N LEU A 271 -25.42 -35.55 -32.29
CA LEU A 271 -24.10 -36.00 -32.75
C LEU A 271 -23.78 -37.44 -32.31
N GLU A 272 -24.15 -37.86 -31.10
CA GLU A 272 -24.00 -39.25 -30.65
C GLU A 272 -24.87 -40.19 -31.50
N GLN A 273 -26.11 -39.81 -31.78
CA GLN A 273 -27.03 -40.57 -32.64
C GLN A 273 -26.53 -40.62 -34.10
N ALA A 274 -25.98 -39.54 -34.64
CA ALA A 274 -25.38 -39.50 -35.97
C ALA A 274 -24.07 -40.34 -36.06
N ASN A 275 -23.26 -40.35 -35.00
CA ASN A 275 -22.08 -41.22 -34.92
C ASN A 275 -22.48 -42.71 -34.80
N ALA A 276 -23.56 -43.01 -34.09
CA ALA A 276 -24.10 -44.37 -34.02
C ALA A 276 -24.58 -44.88 -35.38
N SER A 277 -25.38 -44.09 -36.12
CA SER A 277 -25.84 -44.49 -37.46
C SER A 277 -24.69 -44.58 -38.47
N LEU A 278 -23.69 -43.69 -38.39
CA LEU A 278 -22.46 -43.77 -39.18
C LEU A 278 -21.66 -45.05 -38.86
N PHE A 279 -21.59 -45.47 -37.60
CA PHE A 279 -20.93 -46.72 -37.21
C PHE A 279 -21.67 -47.96 -37.72
N GLU A 280 -23.01 -47.96 -37.68
CA GLU A 280 -23.84 -49.03 -38.26
C GLU A 280 -23.71 -49.10 -39.79
N ALA A 281 -23.74 -47.96 -40.49
CA ALA A 281 -23.48 -47.90 -41.94
C ALA A 281 -22.08 -48.43 -42.29
N GLN A 282 -21.04 -48.01 -41.56
CA GLN A 282 -19.68 -48.53 -41.73
C GLN A 282 -19.56 -50.01 -41.40
N LYS A 283 -20.41 -50.57 -40.53
CA LYS A 283 -20.46 -52.01 -40.26
C LYS A 283 -21.11 -52.75 -41.43
N MET A 284 -22.28 -52.32 -41.90
CA MET A 284 -22.96 -52.93 -43.05
C MET A 284 -22.07 -52.92 -44.29
N LEU A 285 -21.36 -51.83 -44.56
CA LEU A 285 -20.41 -51.69 -45.67
C LEU A 285 -19.23 -52.69 -45.55
N ARG A 286 -18.71 -52.92 -44.34
CA ARG A 286 -17.67 -53.95 -44.09
C ARG A 286 -18.20 -55.37 -44.30
N ASP A 287 -19.39 -55.68 -43.79
CA ASP A 287 -19.95 -57.02 -43.91
C ASP A 287 -20.38 -57.33 -45.37
N LYS A 288 -20.91 -56.35 -46.12
CA LYS A 288 -21.12 -56.43 -47.57
C LYS A 288 -19.82 -56.56 -48.37
N THR A 289 -18.72 -55.95 -47.93
CA THR A 289 -17.41 -56.10 -48.59
C THR A 289 -16.92 -57.56 -48.51
N LYS A 290 -17.12 -58.23 -47.36
CA LYS A 290 -16.79 -59.67 -47.21
C LYS A 290 -17.65 -60.56 -48.10
N GLU A 291 -18.95 -60.27 -48.20
CA GLU A 291 -19.87 -61.01 -49.10
C GLU A 291 -19.36 -60.96 -50.56
N ILE A 292 -18.82 -59.81 -51.00
CA ILE A 292 -18.16 -59.65 -52.30
C ILE A 292 -16.84 -60.42 -52.39
N GLU A 293 -16.00 -60.41 -51.35
CA GLU A 293 -14.75 -61.18 -51.31
C GLU A 293 -15.00 -62.70 -51.39
N GLU A 294 -16.03 -63.21 -50.71
CA GLU A 294 -16.47 -64.60 -50.75
C GLU A 294 -17.06 -64.97 -52.14
N LEU A 295 -17.90 -64.11 -52.73
CA LEU A 295 -18.42 -64.30 -54.09
C LEU A 295 -17.31 -64.24 -55.15
N ALA A 296 -16.31 -63.37 -54.99
CA ALA A 296 -15.15 -63.29 -55.87
C ALA A 296 -14.25 -64.52 -55.75
N ALA A 297 -14.05 -65.05 -54.55
CA ALA A 297 -13.37 -66.33 -54.34
C ALA A 297 -14.13 -67.49 -54.98
N ALA A 298 -15.45 -67.56 -54.81
CA ALA A 298 -16.30 -68.55 -55.48
C ALA A 298 -16.18 -68.46 -57.01
N ARG A 299 -16.29 -67.26 -57.59
CA ARG A 299 -16.08 -67.01 -59.04
C ARG A 299 -14.69 -67.46 -59.51
N LYS A 300 -13.64 -67.25 -58.72
CA LYS A 300 -12.27 -67.70 -59.02
C LYS A 300 -12.18 -69.23 -59.06
N THR A 301 -12.72 -69.94 -58.06
CA THR A 301 -12.75 -71.42 -58.08
C THR A 301 -13.60 -71.98 -59.22
N ALA A 302 -14.70 -71.31 -59.58
CA ALA A 302 -15.51 -71.68 -60.74
C ALA A 302 -14.76 -71.46 -62.07
N GLN A 303 -13.94 -70.41 -62.18
CA GLN A 303 -13.07 -70.20 -63.34
C GLN A 303 -11.94 -71.23 -63.42
N GLU A 304 -11.28 -71.57 -62.31
CA GLU A 304 -10.29 -72.65 -62.27
C GLU A 304 -10.91 -73.99 -62.67
N GLY A 305 -12.17 -74.24 -62.29
CA GLY A 305 -12.98 -75.36 -62.77
C GLY A 305 -13.30 -75.31 -64.28
N GLN A 306 -13.59 -74.13 -64.84
CA GLN A 306 -13.75 -73.94 -66.29
C GLN A 306 -12.46 -74.22 -67.05
N GLU A 307 -11.32 -73.71 -66.57
CA GLU A 307 -10.01 -73.90 -67.20
C GLU A 307 -9.58 -75.37 -67.15
N ALA A 308 -9.80 -76.07 -66.03
CA ALA A 308 -9.59 -77.51 -65.92
C ALA A 308 -10.48 -78.33 -66.88
N ALA A 309 -11.79 -78.01 -66.95
CA ALA A 309 -12.72 -78.68 -67.88
C ALA A 309 -12.40 -78.39 -69.36
N MET A 310 -11.93 -77.18 -69.66
CA MET A 310 -11.53 -76.77 -71.00
C MET A 310 -10.19 -77.39 -71.42
N SER A 311 -9.25 -77.61 -70.49
CA SER A 311 -8.05 -78.43 -70.76
C SER A 311 -8.44 -79.87 -71.02
N GLN A 312 -9.31 -80.48 -70.20
CA GLN A 312 -9.79 -81.85 -70.45
C GLN A 312 -10.49 -82.00 -71.81
N LEU A 313 -11.22 -80.97 -72.27
CA LEU A 313 -11.78 -80.90 -73.62
C LEU A 313 -10.69 -80.79 -74.69
N MET A 314 -9.71 -79.90 -74.53
CA MET A 314 -8.60 -79.71 -75.47
C MET A 314 -7.72 -80.96 -75.59
N ASP A 315 -7.44 -81.64 -74.48
CA ASP A 315 -6.62 -82.85 -74.47
C ASP A 315 -7.38 -84.04 -75.09
N ARG A 316 -8.69 -84.18 -74.83
CA ARG A 316 -9.55 -85.13 -75.54
C ARG A 316 -9.72 -84.81 -77.02
N LEU A 317 -9.73 -83.54 -77.42
CA LEU A 317 -9.74 -83.16 -78.84
C LEU A 317 -8.44 -83.60 -79.53
N LYS A 318 -7.27 -83.43 -78.89
CA LYS A 318 -6.00 -83.98 -79.40
C LYS A 318 -6.00 -85.51 -79.47
N GLU A 319 -6.57 -86.20 -78.47
CA GLU A 319 -6.75 -87.66 -78.51
C GLU A 319 -7.62 -88.10 -79.71
N ILE A 320 -8.71 -87.36 -79.99
CA ILE A 320 -9.61 -87.64 -81.12
C ILE A 320 -8.93 -87.34 -82.47
N GLU A 321 -8.18 -86.24 -82.58
CA GLU A 321 -7.36 -85.93 -83.77
C GLU A 321 -6.28 -87.00 -84.02
N ALA A 322 -5.70 -87.58 -82.97
CA ALA A 322 -4.75 -88.68 -83.07
C ALA A 322 -5.39 -90.04 -83.37
N ALA A 323 -6.65 -90.26 -82.99
CA ALA A 323 -7.33 -91.57 -83.07
C ALA A 323 -8.07 -91.83 -84.41
N GLY A 324 -8.25 -90.82 -85.27
CA GLY A 324 -8.60 -90.98 -86.68
C GLY A 324 -9.91 -91.74 -86.99
N SER A 325 -10.84 -91.85 -86.04
CA SER A 325 -12.06 -92.67 -86.17
C SER A 325 -13.28 -92.04 -85.48
N GLY A 326 -14.42 -92.04 -86.18
CA GLY A 326 -15.58 -91.21 -85.86
C GLY A 326 -16.54 -91.74 -84.79
N GLN A 327 -16.05 -92.23 -83.64
CA GLN A 327 -16.90 -92.81 -82.57
C GLN A 327 -16.86 -92.06 -81.22
N HIS A 328 -16.34 -90.83 -81.17
CA HIS A 328 -16.21 -90.05 -79.92
C HIS A 328 -17.10 -88.78 -79.82
N VAL A 329 -18.13 -88.67 -80.67
CA VAL A 329 -19.02 -87.49 -80.73
C VAL A 329 -19.91 -87.36 -79.49
N GLU A 330 -20.47 -88.46 -78.97
CA GLU A 330 -21.38 -88.42 -77.82
C GLU A 330 -20.67 -88.00 -76.53
N SER A 331 -19.42 -88.45 -76.33
CA SER A 331 -18.56 -88.03 -75.22
C SER A 331 -18.11 -86.56 -75.26
N LEU A 332 -18.14 -85.92 -76.44
CA LEU A 332 -17.95 -84.48 -76.60
C LEU A 332 -19.22 -83.71 -76.18
N GLY A 333 -20.41 -84.22 -76.54
CA GLY A 333 -21.69 -83.63 -76.16
C GLY A 333 -21.89 -83.50 -74.65
N GLU A 334 -21.55 -84.54 -73.88
CA GLU A 334 -21.59 -84.46 -72.40
C GLU A 334 -20.64 -83.39 -71.82
N ALA A 335 -19.47 -83.22 -72.42
CA ALA A 335 -18.48 -82.25 -71.96
C ALA A 335 -18.88 -80.82 -72.34
N GLU A 336 -19.50 -80.62 -73.50
CA GLU A 336 -20.15 -79.36 -73.86
C GLU A 336 -21.32 -79.01 -72.93
N GLU A 337 -22.19 -79.96 -72.59
CA GLU A 337 -23.29 -79.74 -71.63
C GLU A 337 -22.77 -79.29 -70.26
N LYS A 338 -21.73 -79.97 -69.75
CA LYS A 338 -21.05 -79.59 -68.50
C LYS A 338 -20.44 -78.17 -68.61
N LEU A 339 -19.76 -77.86 -69.71
CA LEU A 339 -19.21 -76.51 -69.94
C LEU A 339 -20.31 -75.44 -70.00
N LYS A 340 -21.43 -75.70 -70.69
CA LYS A 340 -22.60 -74.82 -70.76
C LYS A 340 -23.23 -74.60 -69.38
N SER A 341 -23.26 -75.62 -68.53
CA SER A 341 -23.72 -75.49 -67.13
C SER A 341 -22.81 -74.55 -66.33
N VAL A 342 -21.49 -74.78 -66.32
CA VAL A 342 -20.56 -73.96 -65.53
C VAL A 342 -20.44 -72.53 -66.09
N LEU A 343 -20.62 -72.32 -67.39
CA LEU A 343 -20.74 -70.98 -67.99
C LEU A 343 -22.02 -70.26 -67.51
N LYS A 344 -23.13 -70.98 -67.36
CA LYS A 344 -24.41 -70.45 -66.87
C LYS A 344 -24.39 -70.13 -65.37
N GLU A 345 -23.60 -70.85 -64.57
CA GLU A 345 -23.37 -70.53 -63.16
C GLU A 345 -22.43 -69.33 -63.00
N LYS A 346 -21.34 -69.26 -63.78
CA LYS A 346 -20.47 -68.07 -63.84
C LYS A 346 -21.27 -66.79 -64.17
N ALA A 347 -22.13 -66.84 -65.17
CA ALA A 347 -22.96 -65.69 -65.56
C ALA A 347 -23.95 -65.24 -64.46
N LYS A 348 -24.42 -66.15 -63.58
CA LYS A 348 -25.21 -65.78 -62.40
C LYS A 348 -24.36 -65.10 -61.33
N LEU A 349 -23.22 -65.72 -60.97
CA LEU A 349 -22.30 -65.18 -59.97
C LEU A 349 -21.77 -63.80 -60.37
N GLU A 350 -21.54 -63.57 -61.67
CA GLU A 350 -21.20 -62.26 -62.21
C GLU A 350 -22.35 -61.26 -62.03
N GLN A 351 -23.61 -61.63 -62.33
CA GLN A 351 -24.78 -60.77 -62.11
C GLN A 351 -25.06 -60.49 -60.62
N GLU A 352 -24.70 -61.39 -59.71
CA GLU A 352 -24.86 -61.21 -58.26
C GLU A 352 -23.73 -60.35 -57.68
N LEU A 353 -22.49 -60.55 -58.14
CA LEU A 353 -21.33 -59.71 -57.81
C LEU A 353 -21.51 -58.25 -58.26
N ASP A 354 -22.04 -58.02 -59.47
CA ASP A 354 -22.30 -56.68 -60.00
C ASP A 354 -23.34 -55.94 -59.13
N LYS A 355 -24.48 -56.58 -58.81
CA LYS A 355 -25.52 -55.99 -57.92
C LYS A 355 -24.96 -55.61 -56.56
N SER A 356 -24.23 -56.52 -55.89
CA SER A 356 -23.62 -56.24 -54.60
C SER A 356 -22.61 -55.09 -54.67
N SER A 357 -21.91 -54.94 -55.81
CA SER A 357 -20.99 -53.83 -56.06
C SER A 357 -21.71 -52.48 -56.23
N GLU A 358 -22.95 -52.47 -56.74
CA GLU A 358 -23.77 -51.26 -56.82
C GLU A 358 -24.36 -50.87 -55.45
N GLU A 359 -24.77 -51.85 -54.64
CA GLU A 359 -25.20 -51.62 -53.24
C GLU A 359 -24.09 -50.92 -52.42
N ILE A 360 -22.84 -51.40 -52.52
CA ILE A 360 -21.70 -50.77 -51.84
C ILE A 360 -21.39 -49.37 -52.40
N ARG A 361 -21.63 -49.12 -53.70
CA ARG A 361 -21.44 -47.78 -54.29
C ARG A 361 -22.39 -46.77 -53.65
N SER A 362 -23.68 -47.12 -53.54
CA SER A 362 -24.69 -46.30 -52.86
C SER A 362 -24.34 -46.04 -51.40
N LEU A 363 -23.90 -47.07 -50.67
CA LEU A 363 -23.51 -46.94 -49.25
C LEU A 363 -22.24 -46.09 -49.06
N ARG A 364 -21.32 -46.06 -50.03
CA ARG A 364 -20.16 -45.16 -50.00
C ARG A 364 -20.58 -43.71 -50.24
N GLU A 365 -21.44 -43.46 -51.22
CA GLU A 365 -21.94 -42.12 -51.54
C GLU A 365 -22.74 -41.52 -50.35
N GLU A 366 -23.46 -42.34 -49.59
CA GLU A 366 -24.12 -41.94 -48.34
C GLU A 366 -23.12 -41.62 -47.21
N VAL A 367 -22.09 -42.45 -47.00
CA VAL A 367 -21.02 -42.20 -46.02
C VAL A 367 -20.18 -40.96 -46.36
N ASP A 368 -19.89 -40.72 -47.64
CA ASP A 368 -19.13 -39.54 -48.08
C ASP A 368 -19.99 -38.27 -48.04
N SER A 369 -21.30 -38.36 -48.23
CA SER A 369 -22.24 -37.25 -47.97
C SER A 369 -22.26 -36.86 -46.50
N LEU A 370 -22.28 -37.84 -45.58
CA LEU A 370 -22.16 -37.58 -44.13
C LEU A 370 -20.79 -36.99 -43.73
N ARG A 371 -19.72 -37.29 -44.48
CA ARG A 371 -18.39 -36.69 -44.26
C ARG A 371 -18.28 -35.22 -44.68
N GLN A 372 -19.07 -34.74 -45.63
CA GLN A 372 -18.95 -33.37 -46.14
C GLN A 372 -19.40 -32.28 -45.16
N GLY A 373 -20.01 -32.62 -44.03
CA GLY A 373 -20.42 -31.66 -42.99
C GLY A 373 -19.28 -31.05 -42.15
N LEU A 374 -18.02 -31.49 -42.29
CA LEU A 374 -16.90 -31.08 -41.42
C LEU A 374 -15.62 -30.70 -42.21
N SER A 375 -15.54 -29.43 -42.61
CA SER A 375 -14.41 -28.72 -43.24
C SER A 375 -14.72 -27.20 -43.17
N PRO A 376 -13.78 -26.21 -43.15
CA PRO A 376 -12.53 -26.18 -43.93
C PRO A 376 -11.27 -25.59 -43.17
N VAL A 377 -10.02 -25.92 -43.54
CA VAL A 377 -9.04 -25.12 -44.37
C VAL A 377 -8.47 -23.87 -43.64
N GLU A 378 -7.16 -23.62 -43.58
CA GLU A 378 -6.36 -22.93 -44.62
C GLU A 378 -4.85 -23.27 -44.66
N ALA A 379 -4.22 -22.94 -45.79
CA ALA A 379 -2.77 -22.93 -46.02
C ALA A 379 -2.32 -21.50 -46.37
N THR A 380 -1.08 -21.06 -46.13
CA THR A 380 0.07 -21.23 -47.06
C THR A 380 1.27 -20.44 -46.52
N GLY A 381 2.49 -20.68 -47.03
CA GLY A 381 3.62 -19.74 -46.91
C GLY A 381 4.92 -20.30 -46.31
N VAL A 382 6.03 -20.11 -47.02
CA VAL A 382 7.41 -20.55 -46.73
C VAL A 382 8.30 -19.32 -47.02
N PRO A 383 9.28 -18.89 -46.17
CA PRO A 383 10.60 -19.57 -46.16
C PRO A 383 11.56 -19.46 -44.93
N ALA A 384 12.54 -20.38 -44.95
CA ALA A 384 13.97 -20.23 -44.59
C ALA A 384 14.51 -20.26 -43.12
N HIS A 385 15.39 -21.27 -42.91
CA HIS A 385 16.69 -21.27 -42.20
C HIS A 385 16.84 -21.19 -40.65
N GLU A 386 17.30 -22.34 -40.10
CA GLU A 386 18.55 -22.53 -39.31
C GLU A 386 18.55 -22.51 -37.74
N VAL A 387 19.52 -23.26 -37.18
CA VAL A 387 20.08 -23.22 -35.80
C VAL A 387 19.41 -24.04 -34.65
N ARG A 388 19.72 -25.34 -34.61
CA ARG A 388 20.58 -26.04 -33.59
C ARG A 388 20.23 -26.02 -32.07
N SER A 389 20.55 -27.15 -31.40
CA SER A 389 20.82 -27.37 -29.94
C SER A 389 19.68 -28.09 -29.19
N LYS A 390 19.86 -28.91 -28.12
CA LYS A 390 21.01 -29.31 -27.24
C LYS A 390 20.62 -30.64 -26.52
N GLU A 391 21.37 -31.41 -25.72
CA GLU A 391 22.79 -31.46 -25.24
C GLU A 391 23.16 -32.96 -24.90
N TYR A 392 23.91 -33.20 -23.80
CA TYR A 392 24.39 -34.45 -23.17
C TYR A 392 25.35 -35.35 -24.00
N LEU A 393 26.68 -35.40 -23.76
CA LEU A 393 27.51 -35.61 -22.54
C LEU A 393 27.37 -37.06 -22.00
N VAL A 394 28.40 -37.79 -21.54
CA VAL A 394 29.70 -37.53 -20.86
C VAL A 394 30.69 -38.66 -21.29
N SER A 395 32.03 -38.57 -21.48
CA SER A 395 33.08 -37.53 -21.56
C SER A 395 34.31 -38.09 -22.35
N SER A 396 35.43 -37.35 -22.46
CA SER A 396 36.77 -37.89 -22.83
C SER A 396 37.91 -36.98 -22.31
N GLU A 397 38.76 -37.51 -21.41
CA GLU A 397 40.08 -36.91 -21.09
C GLU A 397 41.26 -37.83 -21.46
N GLU A 398 41.01 -39.12 -21.71
CA GLU A 398 42.03 -40.12 -22.04
C GLU A 398 42.65 -39.91 -23.44
N GLU A 399 41.93 -39.27 -24.37
CA GLU A 399 42.48 -38.93 -25.69
C GLU A 399 43.62 -37.90 -25.64
N LYS A 400 43.72 -37.08 -24.59
CA LYS A 400 44.72 -35.99 -24.53
C LYS A 400 46.13 -36.51 -24.27
N THR A 401 46.28 -37.54 -23.44
CA THR A 401 47.57 -38.21 -23.19
C THR A 401 47.97 -39.05 -24.41
N LEU A 402 47.02 -39.78 -24.99
CA LEU A 402 47.21 -40.56 -26.22
C LEU A 402 47.62 -39.67 -27.42
N LEU A 403 47.07 -38.46 -27.55
CA LEU A 403 47.45 -37.48 -28.58
C LEU A 403 48.79 -36.77 -28.32
N THR A 404 49.35 -36.83 -27.11
CA THR A 404 50.76 -36.43 -26.88
C THR A 404 51.72 -37.57 -27.20
N GLU A 405 51.38 -38.80 -26.81
CA GLU A 405 52.14 -40.02 -27.13
C GLU A 405 52.27 -40.22 -28.65
N LEU A 406 51.14 -40.16 -29.36
CA LEU A 406 51.10 -40.29 -30.82
C LEU A 406 51.81 -39.14 -31.54
N ARG A 407 51.87 -37.92 -30.99
CA ARG A 407 52.67 -36.83 -31.58
C ARG A 407 54.15 -37.08 -31.43
N ALA A 408 54.61 -37.53 -30.26
CA ALA A 408 56.01 -37.90 -30.05
C ALA A 408 56.45 -39.05 -30.99
N GLN A 409 55.59 -40.07 -31.15
CA GLN A 409 55.83 -41.17 -32.09
C GLN A 409 55.84 -40.71 -33.56
N ASN A 410 54.92 -39.83 -33.97
CA ASN A 410 54.91 -39.29 -35.33
C ASN A 410 56.10 -38.38 -35.62
N GLU A 411 56.58 -37.58 -34.65
CA GLU A 411 57.83 -36.83 -34.84
C GLU A 411 59.06 -37.75 -34.94
N PHE A 412 59.09 -38.86 -34.18
CA PHE A 412 60.16 -39.85 -34.27
C PHE A 412 60.17 -40.55 -35.64
N LEU A 413 59.01 -41.01 -36.13
CA LEU A 413 58.87 -41.62 -37.45
C LEU A 413 59.20 -40.64 -38.58
N ASN A 414 58.80 -39.37 -38.48
CA ASN A 414 59.19 -38.36 -39.48
C ASN A 414 60.70 -38.11 -39.49
N ARG A 415 61.39 -38.13 -38.34
CA ARG A 415 62.86 -38.05 -38.29
C ARG A 415 63.51 -39.25 -38.98
N GLN A 416 63.01 -40.47 -38.74
CA GLN A 416 63.50 -41.67 -39.44
C GLN A 416 63.21 -41.65 -40.95
N LEU A 417 62.06 -41.13 -41.39
CA LEU A 417 61.74 -40.99 -42.81
C LEU A 417 62.64 -39.95 -43.50
N GLU A 418 63.05 -38.90 -42.80
CA GLU A 418 63.98 -37.89 -43.33
C GLU A 418 65.44 -38.42 -43.35
N GLU A 419 65.84 -39.26 -42.38
CA GLU A 419 67.09 -40.03 -42.46
C GLU A 419 67.08 -41.03 -43.64
N LEU A 420 65.98 -41.75 -43.86
CA LEU A 420 65.85 -42.68 -45.00
C LEU A 420 65.85 -41.94 -46.35
N ARG A 421 65.19 -40.78 -46.45
CA ARG A 421 65.21 -39.93 -47.67
C ARG A 421 66.60 -39.38 -47.96
N SER A 422 67.32 -38.92 -46.93
CA SER A 422 68.70 -38.42 -47.09
C SER A 422 69.71 -39.53 -47.39
N GLN A 423 69.43 -40.78 -47.03
CA GLN A 423 70.17 -41.96 -47.50
C GLN A 423 69.84 -42.30 -48.97
N HIS A 424 68.56 -42.31 -49.37
CA HIS A 424 68.16 -42.65 -50.74
C HIS A 424 68.67 -41.63 -51.77
N ALA A 425 68.69 -40.33 -51.41
CA ALA A 425 69.20 -39.25 -52.26
C ALA A 425 70.71 -39.32 -52.59
N GLN A 426 71.44 -40.31 -52.07
CA GLN A 426 72.86 -40.56 -52.39
C GLN A 426 73.09 -41.78 -53.29
N GLN A 427 72.06 -42.51 -53.70
CA GLN A 427 72.22 -43.85 -54.30
C GLN A 427 72.02 -43.94 -55.82
N ASP A 428 71.41 -42.93 -56.47
CA ASP A 428 71.06 -42.95 -57.90
C ASP A 428 72.17 -42.48 -58.88
N VAL A 429 73.44 -42.46 -58.47
CA VAL A 429 74.57 -42.08 -59.34
C VAL A 429 75.75 -43.06 -59.22
N ALA A 430 75.54 -44.31 -59.66
CA ALA A 430 76.59 -45.31 -59.83
C ALA A 430 76.31 -46.29 -60.99
N ASP A 431 77.38 -46.94 -61.46
CA ASP A 431 77.41 -48.20 -62.22
C ASP A 431 76.64 -48.30 -63.55
N LEU A 432 77.14 -47.57 -64.56
CA LEU A 432 76.90 -47.86 -65.97
C LEU A 432 78.23 -47.99 -66.75
N HIS A 433 78.99 -49.09 -66.54
CA HIS A 433 80.20 -49.45 -67.30
C HIS A 433 80.63 -50.93 -67.12
N LYS A 434 81.43 -51.46 -68.07
CA LYS A 434 82.07 -52.82 -68.15
C LYS A 434 81.15 -53.97 -68.62
N SER A 435 81.62 -55.01 -69.33
CA SER A 435 82.85 -55.21 -70.16
C SER A 435 82.71 -56.51 -71.00
N SER A 436 83.78 -56.94 -71.69
CA SER A 436 83.91 -58.11 -72.58
C SER A 436 83.13 -57.99 -73.91
N GLU A 437 83.73 -57.82 -75.09
CA GLU A 437 85.13 -57.97 -75.57
C GLU A 437 85.69 -59.41 -75.52
N SER A 438 85.87 -60.05 -76.70
CA SER A 438 87.02 -60.91 -77.03
C SER A 438 87.09 -61.33 -78.51
N LYS A 439 88.21 -60.93 -79.14
CA LYS A 439 89.06 -61.55 -80.19
C LYS A 439 88.54 -62.83 -80.91
N SER A 440 88.58 -62.95 -82.26
CA SER A 440 89.68 -62.73 -83.25
C SER A 440 90.78 -63.79 -83.27
N ILE A 441 90.99 -64.45 -84.43
CA ILE A 441 92.29 -64.77 -85.07
C ILE A 441 92.07 -65.38 -86.49
N VAL A 442 93.12 -65.50 -87.30
CA VAL A 442 93.13 -65.67 -88.78
C VAL A 442 93.92 -66.93 -89.19
N VAL A 443 93.89 -67.29 -90.50
CA VAL A 443 94.71 -68.32 -91.22
C VAL A 443 94.15 -69.77 -91.11
N GLY A 444 94.14 -70.62 -92.16
CA GLY A 444 94.44 -70.42 -93.59
C GLY A 444 94.83 -71.73 -94.32
N VAL A 445 94.43 -71.85 -95.60
CA VAL A 445 94.90 -72.74 -96.73
C VAL A 445 95.99 -73.80 -96.39
N ASP A 446 95.90 -75.09 -96.76
CA ASP A 446 95.68 -75.57 -98.15
C ASP A 446 95.38 -77.10 -98.28
N THR A 447 95.15 -77.57 -99.52
CA THR A 447 95.01 -78.96 -100.05
C THR A 447 93.60 -79.56 -100.21
N LEU A 448 93.45 -80.49 -101.19
CA LEU A 448 92.29 -80.47 -102.09
C LEU A 448 91.31 -81.67 -102.05
N GLU A 449 91.44 -82.62 -101.11
CA GLU A 449 90.46 -83.72 -101.00
C GLU A 449 89.33 -83.44 -100.00
N GLU A 450 89.52 -82.47 -99.08
CA GLU A 450 88.48 -82.05 -98.14
C GLU A 450 87.28 -81.36 -98.82
N VAL A 451 87.48 -80.77 -100.00
CA VAL A 451 86.52 -79.88 -100.69
C VAL A 451 85.17 -80.55 -100.98
N SER A 452 85.13 -81.87 -101.19
CA SER A 452 83.87 -82.60 -101.43
C SER A 452 83.07 -82.79 -100.14
N LEU A 453 83.73 -83.26 -99.07
CA LEU A 453 83.12 -83.42 -97.74
C LEU A 453 82.76 -82.06 -97.11
N LEU A 454 83.57 -81.03 -97.37
CA LEU A 454 83.26 -79.65 -96.98
C LEU A 454 82.07 -79.10 -97.77
N LYS A 455 81.86 -79.43 -99.05
CA LYS A 455 80.66 -78.99 -99.80
C LYS A 455 79.37 -79.61 -99.28
N GLU A 456 79.41 -80.86 -98.82
CA GLU A 456 78.26 -81.51 -98.21
C GLU A 456 77.98 -80.91 -96.82
N LYS A 457 78.99 -80.84 -95.96
CA LYS A 457 78.90 -80.18 -94.64
C LYS A 457 78.55 -78.68 -94.73
N PHE A 458 78.93 -77.99 -95.81
CA PHE A 458 78.56 -76.59 -96.04
C PHE A 458 77.09 -76.46 -96.45
N LYS A 459 76.51 -77.42 -97.18
CA LYS A 459 75.05 -77.47 -97.41
C LYS A 459 74.29 -77.80 -96.15
N GLU A 460 74.77 -78.76 -95.35
CA GLU A 460 74.18 -79.07 -94.04
C GLU A 460 74.26 -77.85 -93.11
N SER A 461 75.41 -77.18 -93.04
CA SER A 461 75.59 -75.94 -92.26
C SER A 461 74.73 -74.80 -92.80
N MET A 462 74.58 -74.63 -94.12
CA MET A 462 73.75 -73.58 -94.71
C MET A 462 72.26 -73.82 -94.45
N ASN A 463 71.80 -75.07 -94.51
CA ASN A 463 70.42 -75.42 -94.15
C ASN A 463 70.17 -75.26 -92.64
N ALA A 464 71.13 -75.65 -91.79
CA ALA A 464 71.06 -75.42 -90.35
C ALA A 464 71.09 -73.92 -90.01
N GLN A 465 71.86 -73.12 -90.76
CA GLN A 465 71.93 -71.67 -90.61
C GLN A 465 70.64 -70.98 -91.07
N LEU A 466 69.99 -71.45 -92.14
CA LEU A 466 68.65 -70.98 -92.54
C LEU A 466 67.59 -71.34 -91.49
N ALA A 467 67.60 -72.56 -90.96
CA ALA A 467 66.70 -72.94 -89.86
C ALA A 467 66.92 -72.10 -88.60
N ALA A 468 68.19 -71.87 -88.21
CA ALA A 468 68.53 -70.98 -87.10
C ALA A 468 68.12 -69.52 -87.36
N GLU A 469 68.22 -69.04 -88.60
CA GLU A 469 67.69 -67.72 -88.97
C GLU A 469 66.16 -67.64 -88.88
N GLU A 470 65.43 -68.71 -89.21
CA GLU A 470 63.97 -68.77 -89.06
C GLU A 470 63.56 -68.86 -87.59
N GLU A 471 64.28 -69.60 -86.75
CA GLU A 471 64.12 -69.58 -85.29
C GLU A 471 64.43 -68.20 -84.70
N ILE A 472 65.50 -67.53 -85.14
CA ILE A 472 65.84 -66.17 -84.73
C ILE A 472 64.77 -65.16 -85.17
N LYS A 473 64.18 -65.31 -86.36
CA LYS A 473 63.04 -64.49 -86.82
C LYS A 473 61.80 -64.74 -85.93
N HIS A 474 61.47 -65.99 -85.60
CA HIS A 474 60.38 -66.30 -84.65
C HIS A 474 60.64 -65.74 -83.25
N LEU A 475 61.86 -65.87 -82.72
CA LEU A 475 62.24 -65.29 -81.42
C LEU A 475 62.25 -63.76 -81.45
N SER A 476 62.58 -63.15 -82.59
CA SER A 476 62.47 -61.69 -82.78
C SER A 476 61.00 -61.25 -82.78
N ASN A 477 60.12 -61.99 -83.45
CA ASN A 477 58.69 -61.70 -83.48
C ASN A 477 58.05 -61.87 -82.09
N LEU A 478 58.32 -62.97 -81.38
CA LEU A 478 57.88 -63.14 -79.99
C LEU A 478 58.41 -62.03 -79.07
N ARG A 479 59.64 -61.54 -79.30
CA ARG A 479 60.18 -60.40 -78.55
C ARG A 479 59.46 -59.09 -78.89
N SER A 480 59.10 -58.82 -80.16
CA SER A 480 58.32 -57.62 -80.50
C SER A 480 56.87 -57.70 -79.99
N GLU A 481 56.24 -58.88 -80.01
CA GLU A 481 54.92 -59.11 -79.40
C GLU A 481 54.97 -58.93 -77.88
N ALA A 482 56.01 -59.43 -77.21
CA ALA A 482 56.23 -59.22 -75.77
C ALA A 482 56.49 -57.75 -75.43
N LEU A 483 57.27 -57.03 -76.25
CA LEU A 483 57.52 -55.60 -76.09
C LEU A 483 56.25 -54.77 -76.28
N GLN A 484 55.46 -55.02 -77.34
CA GLN A 484 54.16 -54.36 -77.53
C GLN A 484 53.17 -54.64 -76.38
N LYS A 485 53.24 -55.86 -75.80
CA LYS A 485 52.43 -56.21 -74.63
C LYS A 485 52.91 -55.52 -73.34
N ILE A 486 54.22 -55.30 -73.20
CA ILE A 486 54.77 -54.48 -72.11
C ILE A 486 54.36 -53.02 -72.30
N GLU A 487 54.50 -52.46 -73.51
CA GLU A 487 54.12 -51.08 -73.84
C GLU A 487 52.63 -50.80 -73.56
N SER A 488 51.74 -51.70 -73.98
CA SER A 488 50.30 -51.58 -73.68
C SER A 488 49.99 -51.67 -72.19
N LEU A 489 50.60 -52.62 -71.45
CA LEU A 489 50.44 -52.70 -69.99
C LEU A 489 51.01 -51.47 -69.27
N THR A 490 52.12 -50.88 -69.74
CA THR A 490 52.62 -49.62 -69.18
C THR A 490 51.70 -48.44 -69.47
N ALA A 491 51.05 -48.39 -70.64
CA ALA A 491 50.07 -47.36 -70.95
C ALA A 491 48.79 -47.50 -70.11
N GLU A 492 48.30 -48.72 -69.89
CA GLU A 492 47.17 -49.01 -68.98
C GLU A 492 47.50 -48.63 -67.53
N MET A 493 48.71 -48.94 -67.06
CA MET A 493 49.18 -48.52 -65.73
C MET A 493 49.33 -47.01 -65.61
N GLU A 494 49.87 -46.32 -66.61
CA GLU A 494 49.93 -44.85 -66.64
C GLU A 494 48.53 -44.20 -66.60
N GLU A 495 47.55 -44.75 -67.31
CA GLU A 495 46.18 -44.23 -67.27
C GLU A 495 45.52 -44.50 -65.91
N ALA A 496 45.73 -45.67 -65.32
CA ALA A 496 45.28 -45.99 -63.97
C ALA A 496 45.89 -45.03 -62.92
N HIS A 497 47.18 -44.72 -63.02
CA HIS A 497 47.84 -43.74 -62.16
C HIS A 497 47.22 -42.34 -62.31
N LYS A 498 47.03 -41.84 -63.54
CA LYS A 498 46.43 -40.52 -63.80
C LYS A 498 45.00 -40.41 -63.23
N ARG A 499 44.18 -41.45 -63.38
CA ARG A 499 42.83 -41.51 -62.79
C ARG A 499 42.87 -41.48 -61.25
N LEU A 500 43.82 -42.20 -60.63
CA LEU A 500 43.99 -42.16 -59.16
C LEU A 500 44.46 -40.78 -58.66
N GLU A 501 45.35 -40.11 -59.40
CA GLU A 501 45.78 -38.74 -59.10
C GLU A 501 44.61 -37.75 -59.19
N GLU A 502 43.79 -37.83 -60.25
CA GLU A 502 42.57 -37.03 -60.39
C GLU A 502 41.57 -37.29 -59.24
N GLU A 503 41.37 -38.56 -58.84
CA GLU A 503 40.54 -38.91 -57.69
C GLU A 503 41.09 -38.40 -56.35
N THR A 504 42.43 -38.39 -56.15
CA THR A 504 43.02 -37.76 -54.94
C THR A 504 42.76 -36.27 -54.92
N LYS A 505 43.02 -35.57 -56.03
CA LYS A 505 42.80 -34.13 -56.17
C LYS A 505 41.34 -33.73 -55.93
N ILE A 506 40.39 -34.48 -56.48
CA ILE A 506 38.95 -34.27 -56.26
C ILE A 506 38.54 -34.51 -54.79
N ARG A 507 39.22 -35.41 -54.06
CA ARG A 507 39.00 -35.58 -52.61
C ARG A 507 39.57 -34.41 -51.82
N ASP A 508 40.78 -33.95 -52.13
CA ASP A 508 41.45 -32.87 -51.42
C ASP A 508 40.75 -31.51 -51.65
N GLU A 509 40.27 -31.25 -52.86
CA GLU A 509 39.41 -30.10 -53.17
C GLU A 509 38.10 -30.13 -52.36
N LYS A 510 37.47 -31.31 -52.19
CA LYS A 510 36.28 -31.48 -51.35
C LYS A 510 36.57 -31.28 -49.86
N TYR A 511 37.73 -31.73 -49.35
CA TYR A 511 38.13 -31.48 -47.97
C TYR A 511 38.39 -29.99 -47.72
N ALA A 512 39.09 -29.30 -48.63
CA ALA A 512 39.29 -27.86 -48.54
C ALA A 512 37.96 -27.07 -48.59
N GLU A 513 36.99 -27.51 -49.39
CA GLU A 513 35.62 -26.97 -49.37
C GLU A 513 34.90 -27.19 -48.04
N LEU A 514 35.05 -28.37 -47.43
CA LEU A 514 34.45 -28.69 -46.12
C LEU A 514 35.08 -27.85 -45.00
N ASP A 515 36.40 -27.73 -44.94
CA ASP A 515 37.09 -26.86 -43.97
C ASP A 515 36.71 -25.39 -44.15
N ALA A 516 36.57 -24.91 -45.38
CA ALA A 516 36.06 -23.56 -45.65
C ALA A 516 34.61 -23.37 -45.16
N LYS A 517 33.75 -24.40 -45.25
CA LYS A 517 32.38 -24.38 -44.73
C LYS A 517 32.37 -24.44 -43.20
N PHE A 518 33.16 -25.31 -42.58
CA PHE A 518 33.32 -25.37 -41.11
C PHE A 518 33.89 -24.07 -40.54
N GLY A 519 34.88 -23.45 -41.18
CA GLY A 519 35.42 -22.15 -40.78
C GLY A 519 34.40 -21.01 -40.83
N ARG A 520 33.49 -21.02 -41.83
CA ARG A 520 32.36 -20.07 -41.90
C ARG A 520 31.33 -20.36 -40.80
N LEU A 521 30.97 -21.63 -40.59
CA LEU A 521 30.05 -22.06 -39.52
C LEU A 521 30.57 -21.68 -38.14
N GLN A 522 31.86 -21.90 -37.86
CA GLN A 522 32.50 -21.58 -36.58
C GLN A 522 32.53 -20.06 -36.34
N LYS A 523 32.75 -19.24 -37.38
CA LYS A 523 32.63 -17.78 -37.29
C LYS A 523 31.21 -17.33 -36.98
N ARG A 524 30.20 -17.84 -37.69
CA ARG A 524 28.77 -17.56 -37.42
C ARG A 524 28.37 -18.00 -36.01
N ALA A 525 28.83 -19.16 -35.56
CA ALA A 525 28.56 -19.66 -34.21
C ALA A 525 29.21 -18.79 -33.12
N LYS A 526 30.46 -18.33 -33.31
CA LYS A 526 31.11 -17.38 -32.39
C LYS A 526 30.36 -16.05 -32.34
N GLN A 527 29.93 -15.52 -33.48
CA GLN A 527 29.13 -14.30 -33.54
C GLN A 527 27.79 -14.47 -32.80
N ARG A 528 27.04 -15.54 -33.06
CA ARG A 528 25.75 -15.77 -32.38
C ARG A 528 25.92 -16.01 -30.87
N ILE A 529 27.04 -16.59 -30.42
CA ILE A 529 27.36 -16.68 -28.99
C ILE A 529 27.57 -15.28 -28.39
N GLN A 530 28.28 -14.38 -29.07
CA GLN A 530 28.48 -12.99 -28.62
C GLN A 530 27.18 -12.19 -28.62
N GLU A 531 26.32 -12.39 -29.63
CA GLU A 531 24.98 -11.78 -29.67
C GLU A 531 24.11 -12.28 -28.50
N VAL A 532 24.06 -13.59 -28.24
CA VAL A 532 23.29 -14.17 -27.10
C VAL A 532 23.87 -13.75 -25.75
N GLN A 533 25.20 -13.59 -25.63
CA GLN A 533 25.82 -13.03 -24.43
C GLN A 533 25.39 -11.58 -24.19
N LYS A 534 25.36 -10.74 -25.24
CA LYS A 534 24.87 -9.37 -25.15
C LYS A 534 23.36 -9.31 -24.87
N GLU A 535 22.55 -10.15 -25.52
CA GLU A 535 21.11 -10.27 -25.26
C GLU A 535 20.85 -10.65 -23.79
N LYS A 536 21.69 -11.51 -23.20
CA LYS A 536 21.66 -11.84 -21.77
C LYS A 536 22.06 -10.64 -20.89
N GLU A 537 23.15 -9.95 -21.20
CA GLU A 537 23.62 -8.78 -20.43
C GLU A 537 22.60 -7.63 -20.46
N ASP A 538 22.02 -7.33 -21.63
CA ASP A 538 20.94 -6.35 -21.80
C ASP A 538 19.66 -6.75 -21.03
N ALA A 539 19.36 -8.06 -20.92
CA ALA A 539 18.23 -8.57 -20.15
C ALA A 539 18.47 -8.56 -18.62
N GLU A 540 19.67 -8.93 -18.16
CA GLU A 540 20.06 -8.85 -16.75
C GLU A 540 20.09 -7.39 -16.26
N ALA A 541 20.56 -6.45 -17.09
CA ALA A 541 20.48 -5.03 -16.81
C ALA A 541 19.02 -4.53 -16.68
N GLN A 542 18.11 -5.00 -17.54
CA GLN A 542 16.68 -4.69 -17.45
C GLN A 542 16.04 -5.28 -16.18
N LEU A 543 16.40 -6.51 -15.80
CA LEU A 543 15.95 -7.16 -14.57
C LEU A 543 16.44 -6.42 -13.32
N SER A 544 17.71 -6.00 -13.28
CA SER A 544 18.25 -5.18 -12.18
C SER A 544 17.53 -3.84 -12.07
N ALA A 545 17.35 -3.14 -13.20
CA ALA A 545 16.64 -1.86 -13.24
C ALA A 545 15.13 -2.00 -12.89
N ALA A 546 14.52 -3.15 -13.14
CA ALA A 546 13.16 -3.46 -12.67
C ALA A 546 13.13 -3.72 -11.16
N GLY A 547 14.12 -4.46 -10.63
CA GLY A 547 14.30 -4.68 -9.19
C GLY A 547 14.52 -3.39 -8.40
N GLU A 548 15.35 -2.47 -8.91
CA GLU A 548 15.55 -1.14 -8.33
C GLU A 548 14.26 -0.29 -8.35
N LYS A 549 13.48 -0.36 -9.44
CA LYS A 549 12.17 0.33 -9.50
C LYS A 549 11.18 -0.27 -8.52
N ALA A 550 11.19 -1.59 -8.33
CA ALA A 550 10.34 -2.27 -7.36
C ALA A 550 10.72 -1.92 -5.91
N SER A 551 12.02 -1.90 -5.56
CA SER A 551 12.46 -1.50 -4.22
C SER A 551 12.20 -0.01 -3.94
N GLN A 552 12.40 0.87 -4.92
CA GLN A 552 11.99 2.28 -4.83
C GLN A 552 10.47 2.45 -4.68
N ALA A 553 9.67 1.61 -5.32
CA ALA A 553 8.20 1.62 -5.15
C ALA A 553 7.80 1.15 -3.75
N MET A 554 8.42 0.09 -3.22
CA MET A 554 8.20 -0.37 -1.85
C MET A 554 8.62 0.67 -0.81
N LEU A 555 9.76 1.35 -1.00
CA LEU A 555 10.18 2.45 -0.11
C LEU A 555 9.21 3.63 -0.13
N LYS A 556 8.66 3.98 -1.30
CA LYS A 556 7.60 5.02 -1.42
C LYS A 556 6.30 4.57 -0.76
N GLN A 557 5.91 3.30 -0.92
CA GLN A 557 4.73 2.74 -0.25
C GLN A 557 4.90 2.73 1.28
N ALA A 558 6.09 2.38 1.78
CA ALA A 558 6.41 2.45 3.21
C ALA A 558 6.31 3.89 3.72
N ALA A 559 6.90 4.87 3.03
CA ALA A 559 6.81 6.29 3.40
C ALA A 559 5.36 6.81 3.43
N LEU A 560 4.53 6.44 2.45
CA LEU A 560 3.11 6.80 2.41
C LEU A 560 2.28 6.11 3.52
N GLN A 561 2.63 4.88 3.90
CA GLN A 561 2.02 4.18 5.03
C GLN A 561 2.37 4.89 6.36
N ASP A 562 3.64 5.26 6.50
CA ASP A 562 4.19 6.05 7.61
C ASP A 562 3.49 7.43 7.76
N GLU A 563 3.24 8.11 6.64
CA GLU A 563 2.46 9.36 6.61
C GLU A 563 0.99 9.15 6.96
N LEU A 564 0.37 8.08 6.45
CA LEU A 564 -1.02 7.71 6.79
C LEU A 564 -1.17 7.41 8.30
N ASP A 565 -0.22 6.70 8.90
CA ASP A 565 -0.27 6.38 10.33
C ASP A 565 0.06 7.59 11.22
N ARG A 566 0.94 8.50 10.80
CA ARG A 566 1.08 9.83 11.44
C ARG A 566 -0.22 10.64 11.37
N ALA A 567 -0.88 10.67 10.21
CA ALA A 567 -2.16 11.37 10.04
C ALA A 567 -3.28 10.75 10.90
N ARG A 568 -3.31 9.42 11.04
CA ARG A 568 -4.22 8.70 11.95
C ARG A 568 -3.97 9.07 13.42
N VAL A 569 -2.71 9.15 13.86
CA VAL A 569 -2.36 9.58 15.22
C VAL A 569 -2.80 11.02 15.46
N GLN A 570 -2.49 11.94 14.55
CA GLN A 570 -2.90 13.36 14.64
C GLN A 570 -4.43 13.53 14.66
N ALA A 571 -5.16 12.78 13.83
CA ALA A 571 -6.63 12.78 13.85
C ALA A 571 -7.17 12.22 15.19
N GLY A 572 -6.55 11.18 15.73
CA GLY A 572 -6.86 10.64 17.05
C GLY A 572 -6.52 11.58 18.21
N GLU A 573 -5.59 12.51 18.04
CA GLU A 573 -5.27 13.57 19.00
C GLU A 573 -6.25 14.75 18.89
N ALA A 574 -6.57 15.19 17.67
CA ALA A 574 -7.60 16.19 17.43
C ALA A 574 -8.97 15.75 17.94
N LEU A 575 -9.35 14.47 17.76
CA LEU A 575 -10.58 13.90 18.33
C LEU A 575 -10.54 13.87 19.87
N ARG A 576 -9.37 13.63 20.49
CA ARG A 576 -9.21 13.73 21.95
C ARG A 576 -9.36 15.17 22.43
N SER A 577 -8.74 16.16 21.78
CA SER A 577 -8.91 17.58 22.09
C SER A 577 -10.38 18.00 21.99
N LEU A 578 -11.03 17.72 20.85
CA LEU A 578 -12.45 18.01 20.63
C LEU A 578 -13.36 17.28 21.64
N SER A 579 -12.96 16.13 22.17
CA SER A 579 -13.72 15.45 23.24
C SER A 579 -13.59 16.15 24.60
N ALA A 580 -12.40 16.66 24.93
CA ALA A 580 -12.14 17.46 26.12
C ALA A 580 -12.84 18.81 26.04
N GLU A 581 -12.71 19.53 24.93
CA GLU A 581 -13.42 20.78 24.65
C GLU A 581 -14.95 20.60 24.76
N ARG A 582 -15.51 19.52 24.21
CA ARG A 582 -16.94 19.18 24.39
C ARG A 582 -17.31 18.90 25.85
N GLN A 583 -16.41 18.34 26.64
CA GLN A 583 -16.63 18.11 28.08
C GLN A 583 -16.57 19.43 28.87
N GLU A 584 -15.61 20.31 28.58
CA GLU A 584 -15.50 21.64 29.18
C GLU A 584 -16.69 22.52 28.82
N LEU A 585 -17.09 22.54 27.55
CA LEU A 585 -18.30 23.25 27.08
C LEU A 585 -19.57 22.69 27.76
N ARG A 586 -19.67 21.38 27.99
CA ARG A 586 -20.78 20.79 28.78
C ARG A 586 -20.75 21.25 30.24
N MET A 587 -19.60 21.28 30.89
CA MET A 587 -19.47 21.80 32.26
C MET A 587 -19.82 23.29 32.34
N GLY A 588 -19.33 24.11 31.40
CA GLY A 588 -19.69 25.54 31.31
C GLY A 588 -21.19 25.74 31.04
N ASN A 589 -21.79 24.96 30.14
CA ASN A 589 -23.22 25.04 29.85
C ASN A 589 -24.09 24.58 31.03
N ASN A 590 -23.59 23.70 31.90
CA ASN A 590 -24.27 23.32 33.14
C ASN A 590 -24.16 24.42 34.20
N ARG A 591 -22.96 25.01 34.42
CA ARG A 591 -22.80 26.18 35.31
C ARG A 591 -23.69 27.35 34.89
N LEU A 592 -23.73 27.68 33.60
CA LEU A 592 -24.61 28.72 33.07
C LEU A 592 -26.10 28.40 33.29
N LYS A 593 -26.52 27.12 33.32
CA LYS A 593 -27.89 26.75 33.70
C LYS A 593 -28.13 26.93 35.20
N GLU A 594 -27.18 26.51 36.04
CA GLU A 594 -27.23 26.68 37.49
C GLU A 594 -27.34 28.18 37.85
N GLU A 595 -26.53 29.04 37.22
CA GLU A 595 -26.58 30.50 37.32
C GLU A 595 -27.91 31.08 36.81
N ILE A 596 -28.42 30.63 35.65
CA ILE A 596 -29.72 31.06 35.12
C ILE A 596 -30.87 30.64 36.05
N GLU A 597 -30.82 29.45 36.65
CA GLU A 597 -31.81 29.00 37.63
C GLU A 597 -31.70 29.76 38.96
N GLU A 598 -30.51 30.12 39.40
CA GLU A 598 -30.31 30.99 40.58
C GLU A 598 -30.85 32.40 40.32
N VAL A 599 -30.59 32.99 39.15
CA VAL A 599 -31.16 34.27 38.73
C VAL A 599 -32.69 34.20 38.62
N ARG A 600 -33.25 33.07 38.16
CA ARG A 600 -34.71 32.85 38.18
C ARG A 600 -35.26 32.80 39.61
N ARG A 601 -34.67 32.00 40.51
CA ARG A 601 -35.06 31.95 41.93
C ARG A 601 -34.99 33.34 42.60
N MET A 602 -33.98 34.15 42.27
CA MET A 602 -33.88 35.54 42.72
C MET A 602 -34.94 36.47 42.11
N LEU A 603 -35.34 36.24 40.86
CA LEU A 603 -36.42 36.99 40.21
C LEU A 603 -37.78 36.62 40.82
N ASP A 604 -38.09 35.33 40.95
CA ASP A 604 -39.32 34.80 41.55
C ASP A 604 -39.51 35.37 42.98
N ALA A 605 -38.43 35.40 43.78
CA ALA A 605 -38.44 35.99 45.11
C ALA A 605 -38.68 37.52 45.10
N LYS A 606 -38.15 38.24 44.10
CA LYS A 606 -38.42 39.68 43.93
C LYS A 606 -39.84 39.95 43.45
N GLU A 607 -40.38 39.12 42.57
CA GLU A 607 -41.77 39.22 42.11
C GLU A 607 -42.74 38.92 43.25
N HIS A 608 -42.44 37.93 44.11
CA HIS A 608 -43.20 37.66 45.33
C HIS A 608 -43.22 38.87 46.27
N ASN A 609 -42.04 39.43 46.58
CA ASN A 609 -41.92 40.63 47.43
C ASN A 609 -42.62 41.85 46.82
N LEU A 610 -42.62 42.01 45.49
CA LEU A 610 -43.36 43.06 44.78
C LEU A 610 -44.88 42.81 44.79
N ALA A 611 -45.32 41.56 44.69
CA ALA A 611 -46.74 41.20 44.79
C ALA A 611 -47.27 41.45 46.21
N GLU A 612 -46.50 41.09 47.25
CA GLU A 612 -46.83 41.41 48.64
C GLU A 612 -46.83 42.93 48.88
N SER A 613 -45.85 43.65 48.36
CA SER A 613 -45.81 45.13 48.44
C SER A 613 -47.01 45.79 47.74
N ARG A 614 -47.42 45.28 46.57
CA ARG A 614 -48.63 45.73 45.85
C ARG A 614 -49.91 45.41 46.62
N ARG A 615 -49.99 44.23 47.25
CA ARG A 615 -51.11 43.87 48.12
C ARG A 615 -51.22 44.84 49.29
N ILE A 616 -50.14 45.07 50.02
CA ILE A 616 -50.09 46.02 51.16
C ILE A 616 -50.47 47.44 50.70
N ALA A 617 -50.02 47.88 49.52
CA ALA A 617 -50.44 49.15 48.95
C ALA A 617 -51.96 49.19 48.71
N SER A 618 -52.54 48.16 48.07
CA SER A 618 -53.99 48.10 47.83
C SER A 618 -54.83 48.03 49.12
N GLU A 619 -54.34 47.37 50.17
CA GLU A 619 -54.98 47.36 51.50
C GLU A 619 -54.96 48.77 52.13
N LYS A 620 -53.86 49.51 51.99
CA LYS A 620 -53.77 50.90 52.49
C LYS A 620 -54.58 51.89 51.64
N ASP A 621 -54.65 51.70 50.32
CA ASP A 621 -55.52 52.49 49.43
C ASP A 621 -57.00 52.25 49.74
N GLN A 622 -57.41 51.00 50.03
CA GLN A 622 -58.77 50.69 50.48
C GLN A 622 -59.07 51.38 51.83
N MET A 623 -58.17 51.31 52.81
CA MET A 623 -58.32 52.04 54.08
C MET A 623 -58.44 53.56 53.86
N ALA A 624 -57.70 54.14 52.91
CA ALA A 624 -57.83 55.56 52.57
C ALA A 624 -59.18 55.90 51.91
N LEU A 625 -59.73 54.98 51.12
CA LEU A 625 -61.08 55.08 50.53
C LEU A 625 -62.17 55.02 51.60
N GLU A 626 -62.05 54.10 52.56
CA GLU A 626 -62.95 53.99 53.71
C GLU A 626 -62.88 55.24 54.59
N MET A 627 -61.69 55.73 54.92
CA MET A 627 -61.49 56.96 55.69
C MET A 627 -62.03 58.22 54.97
N THR A 628 -61.86 58.33 53.66
CA THR A 628 -62.41 59.48 52.90
C THR A 628 -63.93 59.41 52.72
N ASN A 629 -64.53 58.22 52.75
CA ASN A 629 -65.99 58.09 52.81
C ASN A 629 -66.55 58.43 54.19
N GLN A 630 -65.88 58.01 55.27
CA GLN A 630 -66.22 58.45 56.64
C GLN A 630 -66.10 59.98 56.81
N ALA A 631 -65.09 60.60 56.19
CA ALA A 631 -64.95 62.07 56.18
C ALA A 631 -66.15 62.75 55.50
N LYS A 632 -66.55 62.31 54.31
CA LYS A 632 -67.73 62.84 53.60
C LYS A 632 -69.02 62.66 54.40
N GLU A 633 -69.18 61.53 55.07
CA GLU A 633 -70.32 61.30 55.96
C GLU A 633 -70.38 62.31 57.11
N LEU A 634 -69.24 62.69 57.68
CA LEU A 634 -69.16 63.72 58.72
C LEU A 634 -69.41 65.11 58.14
N GLU A 635 -68.89 65.42 56.95
CA GLU A 635 -69.15 66.68 56.23
C GLU A 635 -70.65 66.84 55.96
N VAL A 636 -71.35 65.83 55.44
CA VAL A 636 -72.82 65.85 55.24
C VAL A 636 -73.58 66.05 56.56
N LYS A 637 -73.15 65.42 57.66
CA LYS A 637 -73.73 65.63 59.00
C LYS A 637 -73.51 67.06 59.50
N HIS A 638 -72.37 67.68 59.18
CA HIS A 638 -72.11 69.10 59.48
C HIS A 638 -72.93 70.06 58.59
N GLU A 639 -73.09 69.78 57.30
CA GLU A 639 -73.91 70.59 56.39
C GLU A 639 -75.40 70.56 56.76
N ALA A 640 -75.92 69.41 57.20
CA ALA A 640 -77.27 69.30 57.77
C ALA A 640 -77.42 70.18 59.02
N ALA A 641 -76.50 70.07 59.99
CA ALA A 641 -76.54 70.88 61.22
C ALA A 641 -76.40 72.39 60.96
N LEU A 642 -75.58 72.80 59.98
CA LEU A 642 -75.47 74.18 59.51
C LEU A 642 -76.75 74.67 58.83
N SER A 643 -77.47 73.79 58.14
CA SER A 643 -78.74 74.11 57.48
C SER A 643 -79.86 74.30 58.50
N GLU A 644 -79.98 73.42 59.50
CA GLU A 644 -80.88 73.63 60.65
C GLU A 644 -80.58 74.95 61.38
N LEU A 645 -79.30 75.30 61.56
CA LEU A 645 -78.90 76.53 62.24
C LEU A 645 -79.30 77.78 61.43
N LYS A 646 -79.17 77.74 60.11
CA LYS A 646 -79.65 78.79 59.20
C LYS A 646 -81.17 78.95 59.26
N GLU A 647 -81.92 77.86 59.26
CA GLU A 647 -83.39 77.87 59.36
C GLU A 647 -83.85 78.48 60.70
N LYS A 648 -83.23 78.07 61.82
CA LYS A 648 -83.47 78.65 63.16
C LYS A 648 -83.16 80.14 63.21
N HIS A 649 -82.09 80.60 62.55
CA HIS A 649 -81.75 82.02 62.45
C HIS A 649 -82.74 82.80 61.56
N GLN A 650 -83.12 82.26 60.41
CA GLN A 650 -84.05 82.91 59.48
C GLN A 650 -85.43 83.10 60.11
N LYS A 651 -85.92 82.11 60.87
CA LYS A 651 -87.17 82.23 61.62
C LYS A 651 -87.15 83.38 62.64
N ALA A 652 -86.06 83.52 63.39
CA ALA A 652 -85.89 84.64 64.33
C ALA A 652 -85.83 86.01 63.62
N VAL A 653 -85.34 86.08 62.39
CA VAL A 653 -85.37 87.29 61.55
C VAL A 653 -86.79 87.60 61.05
N GLU A 654 -87.64 86.59 60.84
CA GLU A 654 -89.05 86.77 60.48
C GLU A 654 -89.89 87.23 61.70
N ASP A 655 -89.66 86.65 62.88
CA ASP A 655 -90.29 87.08 64.14
C ASP A 655 -89.99 88.57 64.45
N LEU A 656 -88.74 89.02 64.26
CA LEU A 656 -88.34 90.42 64.44
C LEU A 656 -88.95 91.37 63.40
N LYS A 657 -89.23 90.91 62.18
CA LYS A 657 -89.90 91.74 61.15
C LYS A 657 -91.37 91.98 61.49
N GLY A 658 -92.05 91.01 62.12
CA GLY A 658 -93.43 91.18 62.60
C GLY A 658 -93.55 92.34 63.58
N GLN A 659 -92.67 92.39 64.58
CA GLN A 659 -92.67 93.42 65.63
C GLN A 659 -92.49 94.86 65.09
N ILE A 660 -91.82 95.02 63.95
CA ILE A 660 -91.65 96.32 63.28
C ILE A 660 -92.92 96.75 62.53
N ALA A 661 -93.71 95.80 62.01
CA ALA A 661 -94.94 96.11 61.29
C ALA A 661 -96.03 96.66 62.22
N ASP A 662 -96.19 96.07 63.42
CA ASP A 662 -97.20 96.49 64.39
C ASP A 662 -96.96 97.93 64.89
N GLY A 663 -95.71 98.30 65.17
CA GLY A 663 -95.35 99.64 65.66
C GLY A 663 -95.63 100.78 64.66
N ILE A 664 -95.77 100.49 63.37
CA ILE A 664 -96.13 101.50 62.35
C ILE A 664 -97.64 101.80 62.36
N GLY A 665 -98.47 100.87 62.85
CA GLY A 665 -99.92 101.03 62.92
C GLY A 665 -100.40 102.09 63.93
N GLU A 666 -99.63 102.34 64.99
CA GLU A 666 -100.02 103.25 66.08
C GLU A 666 -99.68 104.73 65.77
N SER A 667 -98.61 104.97 65.00
CA SER A 667 -98.12 106.33 64.67
C SER A 667 -99.14 107.18 63.89
N ASN A 668 -99.94 106.55 63.03
CA ASN A 668 -100.84 107.24 62.09
C ASN A 668 -102.14 107.80 62.72
N LYS A 669 -102.29 107.81 64.05
CA LYS A 669 -103.51 108.27 64.74
C LYS A 669 -103.32 109.51 65.63
N LEU A 670 -102.14 110.12 65.66
CA LEU A 670 -101.78 111.13 66.68
C LEU A 670 -101.35 112.52 66.14
N ALA A 671 -101.27 112.75 64.83
CA ALA A 671 -100.70 113.96 64.24
C ALA A 671 -101.66 114.89 63.47
N GLU A 672 -102.95 114.55 63.33
CA GLU A 672 -103.97 115.46 62.77
C GLU A 672 -104.18 116.74 63.61
N THR A 673 -103.61 116.77 64.81
CA THR A 673 -103.66 117.87 65.80
C THR A 673 -102.72 119.05 65.50
N ILE A 674 -101.75 118.90 64.58
CA ILE A 674 -100.71 119.93 64.33
C ILE A 674 -101.20 121.06 63.40
N SER A 675 -102.33 120.88 62.70
CA SER A 675 -102.91 121.91 61.82
C SER A 675 -103.39 123.18 62.55
N ALA A 676 -103.34 123.23 63.89
CA ALA A 676 -103.79 124.34 64.72
C ALA A 676 -102.77 125.48 64.93
N LEU A 677 -101.53 125.38 64.43
CA LEU A 677 -100.45 126.34 64.70
C LEU A 677 -100.05 127.25 63.52
N GLN A 678 -100.86 127.34 62.46
CA GLN A 678 -100.60 128.17 61.27
C GLN A 678 -100.99 129.66 61.40
N ALA A 679 -100.74 130.29 62.56
CA ALA A 679 -101.29 131.62 62.88
C ALA A 679 -100.29 132.70 63.35
N ALA A 680 -98.97 132.43 63.37
CA ALA A 680 -98.04 133.22 64.20
C ALA A 680 -97.03 134.14 63.48
N ILE A 681 -96.60 133.87 62.23
CA ILE A 681 -95.42 134.55 61.63
C ILE A 681 -95.70 135.14 60.24
N ALA A 682 -96.77 135.93 60.12
CA ALA A 682 -97.00 136.86 59.00
C ALA A 682 -96.39 138.26 59.28
N ALA A 683 -95.23 138.31 59.94
CA ALA A 683 -94.85 139.45 60.79
C ALA A 683 -93.52 140.16 60.42
N LYS A 684 -92.84 139.80 59.31
CA LYS A 684 -91.52 140.37 58.96
C LYS A 684 -91.28 140.76 57.49
N GLU A 685 -92.31 140.85 56.66
CA GLU A 685 -92.20 141.28 55.25
C GLU A 685 -92.77 142.70 55.01
N SER A 686 -92.50 143.65 55.92
CA SER A 686 -93.13 144.98 55.91
C SER A 686 -92.16 146.15 56.19
N LYS A 687 -91.02 146.15 55.48
CA LYS A 687 -90.22 147.35 55.16
C LYS A 687 -89.59 147.13 53.77
N LEU A 688 -90.28 147.45 52.67
CA LEU A 688 -90.36 148.80 52.08
C LEU A 688 -88.94 149.39 51.92
N ALA A 689 -88.33 149.44 50.73
CA ALA A 689 -88.83 149.97 49.44
C ALA A 689 -89.00 151.51 49.40
N ASP A 690 -88.36 152.22 50.33
CA ASP A 690 -88.36 153.70 50.40
C ASP A 690 -87.10 154.36 49.75
N LEU A 691 -86.30 153.62 48.96
CA LEU A 691 -84.98 154.08 48.47
C LEU A 691 -84.72 153.93 46.96
N GLU A 692 -85.76 153.88 46.12
CA GLU A 692 -85.63 153.99 44.64
C GLU A 692 -85.23 155.40 44.14
N ALA A 693 -84.72 156.27 45.03
CA ALA A 693 -84.32 157.65 44.76
C ALA A 693 -82.79 157.89 44.82
N ALA A 694 -81.97 156.83 44.83
CA ALA A 694 -80.50 156.89 44.91
C ALA A 694 -79.76 156.40 43.64
N SER A 695 -80.33 156.73 42.47
CA SER A 695 -79.61 157.13 41.24
C SER A 695 -78.28 156.46 40.86
N THR A 696 -78.26 155.80 39.70
CA THR A 696 -77.12 155.66 38.77
C THR A 696 -75.83 154.92 39.22
N GLY A 697 -75.66 154.58 40.50
CA GLY A 697 -74.47 153.85 40.97
C GLY A 697 -74.44 152.36 40.61
N GLU A 698 -75.56 151.65 40.73
CA GLU A 698 -75.57 150.18 40.65
C GLU A 698 -75.45 149.59 39.25
N VAL A 699 -75.78 150.34 38.19
CA VAL A 699 -75.69 149.86 36.80
C VAL A 699 -74.26 149.46 36.44
N VAL A 700 -73.25 150.18 36.97
CA VAL A 700 -71.82 149.86 36.79
C VAL A 700 -71.44 148.58 37.56
N ARG A 701 -71.98 148.39 38.77
CA ARG A 701 -71.69 147.22 39.62
C ARG A 701 -72.28 145.93 39.03
N LEU A 702 -73.50 146.01 38.48
CA LEU A 702 -74.13 144.88 37.80
C LEU A 702 -73.42 144.55 36.48
N GLY A 703 -72.99 145.55 35.71
CA GLY A 703 -72.14 145.34 34.52
C GLY A 703 -70.84 144.61 34.84
N ALA A 704 -70.15 144.98 35.93
CA ALA A 704 -68.96 144.27 36.39
C ALA A 704 -69.24 142.80 36.78
N SER A 705 -70.38 142.51 37.43
CA SER A 705 -70.76 141.13 37.74
C SER A 705 -71.13 140.29 36.51
N LEU A 706 -71.65 140.92 35.45
CA LEU A 706 -71.97 140.24 34.19
C LEU A 706 -70.70 139.84 33.43
N GLU A 707 -69.69 140.72 33.37
CA GLU A 707 -68.40 140.38 32.74
C GLU A 707 -67.59 139.38 33.59
N ALA A 708 -67.73 139.39 34.91
CA ALA A 708 -67.18 138.32 35.76
C ALA A 708 -67.81 136.95 35.42
N ALA A 709 -69.14 136.87 35.35
CA ALA A 709 -69.84 135.64 35.00
C ALA A 709 -69.54 135.15 33.57
N LYS A 710 -69.35 136.07 32.61
CA LYS A 710 -68.86 135.73 31.25
C LYS A 710 -67.43 135.20 31.29
N GLY A 711 -66.55 135.79 32.10
CA GLY A 711 -65.18 135.32 32.31
C GLY A 711 -65.14 133.89 32.87
N GLU A 712 -66.01 133.57 33.82
CA GLU A 712 -66.17 132.21 34.35
C GLU A 712 -66.75 131.23 33.30
N LEU A 713 -67.74 131.66 32.50
CA LEU A 713 -68.29 130.85 31.41
C LEU A 713 -67.22 130.54 30.35
N SER A 714 -66.51 131.55 29.85
CA SER A 714 -65.43 131.37 28.88
C SER A 714 -64.26 130.55 29.45
N ARG A 715 -64.00 130.61 30.76
CA ARG A 715 -63.04 129.72 31.42
C ARG A 715 -63.52 128.26 31.40
N LEU A 716 -64.77 128.00 31.75
CA LEU A 716 -65.36 126.65 31.72
C LEU A 716 -65.42 126.06 30.30
N GLU A 717 -65.71 126.89 29.30
CA GLU A 717 -65.63 126.50 27.87
C GLU A 717 -64.19 126.14 27.48
N GLN A 718 -63.19 126.89 27.94
CA GLN A 718 -61.78 126.61 27.68
C GLN A 718 -61.26 125.38 28.47
N GLU A 719 -61.81 125.10 29.65
CA GLU A 719 -61.52 123.87 30.40
C GLU A 719 -62.15 122.66 29.70
N GLN A 720 -63.39 122.75 29.23
CA GLN A 720 -64.00 121.70 28.40
C GLN A 720 -63.31 121.51 27.03
N SER A 721 -62.74 122.55 26.41
CA SER A 721 -61.93 122.37 25.19
C SER A 721 -60.69 121.54 25.49
N LYS A 722 -59.92 121.92 26.53
CA LYS A 722 -58.72 121.20 26.97
C LYS A 722 -59.01 119.76 27.37
N GLU A 723 -60.14 119.49 28.03
CA GLU A 723 -60.56 118.12 28.32
C GLU A 723 -60.88 117.34 27.03
N ARG A 724 -61.64 117.92 26.09
CA ARG A 724 -61.94 117.27 24.80
C ARG A 724 -60.67 117.02 23.97
N GLU A 725 -59.72 117.94 23.98
CA GLU A 725 -58.38 117.80 23.38
C GLU A 725 -57.57 116.70 24.10
N GLY A 726 -57.65 116.61 25.42
CA GLY A 726 -57.06 115.53 26.23
C GLY A 726 -57.64 114.15 25.92
N TRP A 727 -58.97 114.05 25.76
CA TRP A 727 -59.64 112.82 25.34
C TRP A 727 -59.32 112.45 23.89
N GLN A 728 -59.34 113.41 22.96
CA GLN A 728 -58.96 113.18 21.56
C GLN A 728 -57.50 112.72 21.42
N THR A 729 -56.55 113.42 22.05
CA THR A 729 -55.14 113.01 22.01
C THR A 729 -54.89 111.67 22.69
N SER A 730 -55.67 111.30 23.70
CA SER A 730 -55.63 109.95 24.32
C SER A 730 -56.23 108.88 23.40
N LEU A 731 -57.31 109.19 22.69
CA LEU A 731 -57.98 108.29 21.76
C LEU A 731 -57.14 108.04 20.50
N GLU A 732 -56.48 109.07 19.95
CA GLU A 732 -55.51 108.89 18.85
C GLU A 732 -54.25 108.13 19.31
N LYS A 733 -53.78 108.32 20.55
CA LYS A 733 -52.71 107.48 21.14
C LYS A 733 -53.12 106.01 21.30
N LEU A 734 -54.41 105.72 21.48
CA LEU A 734 -54.92 104.35 21.53
C LEU A 734 -55.12 103.76 20.12
N LYS A 735 -55.66 104.52 19.16
CA LYS A 735 -55.74 104.11 17.75
C LYS A 735 -54.38 103.78 17.15
N THR A 736 -53.39 104.65 17.35
CA THR A 736 -52.02 104.45 16.83
C THR A 736 -51.33 103.25 17.46
N LYS A 737 -51.57 102.97 18.75
CA LYS A 737 -51.13 101.72 19.40
C LYS A 737 -51.85 100.49 18.88
N LEU A 738 -53.17 100.56 18.67
CA LEU A 738 -53.94 99.44 18.11
C LEU A 738 -53.44 99.09 16.70
N ALA A 739 -53.34 100.08 15.82
CA ALA A 739 -52.84 99.91 14.46
C ALA A 739 -51.41 99.35 14.42
N SER A 740 -50.52 99.76 15.32
CA SER A 740 -49.17 99.17 15.37
C SER A 740 -49.17 97.73 15.90
N THR A 741 -50.02 97.38 16.86
CA THR A 741 -50.18 95.97 17.29
C THR A 741 -50.84 95.09 16.22
N GLU A 742 -51.79 95.62 15.45
CA GLU A 742 -52.40 94.92 14.32
C GLU A 742 -51.39 94.69 13.19
N GLN A 743 -50.55 95.69 12.89
CA GLN A 743 -49.46 95.56 11.91
C GLN A 743 -48.42 94.51 12.34
N VAL A 744 -48.01 94.48 13.61
CA VAL A 744 -47.08 93.46 14.12
C VAL A 744 -47.70 92.06 14.07
N LEU A 745 -49.00 91.92 14.38
CA LEU A 745 -49.70 90.65 14.26
C LEU A 745 -49.78 90.16 12.80
N GLN A 746 -50.05 91.06 11.85
CA GLN A 746 -50.04 90.74 10.42
C GLN A 746 -48.66 90.32 9.92
N GLN A 747 -47.59 90.99 10.38
CA GLN A 747 -46.21 90.61 10.07
C GLN A 747 -45.89 89.20 10.60
N GLN A 748 -46.18 88.91 11.86
CA GLN A 748 -45.97 87.57 12.45
C GLN A 748 -46.81 86.47 11.77
N GLN A 749 -48.03 86.79 11.32
CA GLN A 749 -48.85 85.86 10.54
C GLN A 749 -48.27 85.57 9.16
N LEU A 750 -47.63 86.57 8.51
CA LEU A 750 -46.96 86.42 7.23
C LEU A 750 -45.66 85.62 7.38
N GLU A 751 -44.78 85.98 8.32
CA GLU A 751 -43.54 85.26 8.64
C GLU A 751 -43.80 83.78 8.97
N THR A 752 -44.83 83.50 9.78
CA THR A 752 -45.19 82.10 10.12
C THR A 752 -45.86 81.35 8.97
N ALA A 753 -46.43 82.03 7.97
CA ALA A 753 -46.89 81.41 6.73
C ALA A 753 -45.73 81.10 5.78
N GLU A 754 -44.78 82.02 5.61
CA GLU A 754 -43.56 81.80 4.81
C GLU A 754 -42.74 80.63 5.34
N MET A 755 -42.50 80.59 6.66
CA MET A 755 -41.79 79.46 7.29
C MET A 755 -42.49 78.11 7.11
N ARG A 756 -43.83 78.08 7.04
CA ARG A 756 -44.57 76.85 6.72
C ARG A 756 -44.37 76.42 5.27
N THR A 757 -44.49 77.33 4.31
CA THR A 757 -44.33 76.99 2.89
C THR A 757 -42.90 76.54 2.56
N LEU A 758 -41.89 77.11 3.23
CA LEU A 758 -40.50 76.64 3.16
C LEU A 758 -40.38 75.18 3.63
N LEU A 759 -40.84 74.87 4.85
CA LEU A 759 -40.81 73.53 5.43
C LEU A 759 -41.63 72.51 4.63
N GLU A 760 -42.79 72.90 4.10
CA GLU A 760 -43.57 72.06 3.18
C GLU A 760 -42.81 71.76 1.89
N SER A 761 -42.12 72.76 1.31
CA SER A 761 -41.27 72.55 0.14
C SER A 761 -40.08 71.62 0.42
N GLU A 762 -39.52 71.66 1.64
CA GLU A 762 -38.42 70.79 2.05
C GLU A 762 -38.89 69.37 2.31
N LEU A 763 -40.02 69.18 2.99
CA LEU A 763 -40.66 67.88 3.16
C LEU A 763 -40.98 67.24 1.82
N GLU A 764 -41.44 68.01 0.84
CA GLU A 764 -41.75 67.49 -0.49
C GLU A 764 -40.49 67.15 -1.30
N LYS A 765 -39.43 67.96 -1.25
CA LYS A 765 -38.10 67.60 -1.78
C LYS A 765 -37.56 66.32 -1.13
N LYS A 766 -37.75 66.14 0.19
CA LYS A 766 -37.33 64.93 0.91
C LYS A 766 -38.14 63.71 0.50
N ARG A 767 -39.47 63.82 0.35
CA ARG A 767 -40.33 62.75 -0.20
C ARG A 767 -39.88 62.34 -1.60
N GLN A 768 -39.63 63.29 -2.49
CA GLN A 768 -39.14 63.02 -3.84
C GLN A 768 -37.80 62.29 -3.84
N SER A 769 -36.85 62.71 -2.97
CA SER A 769 -35.59 61.98 -2.79
C SER A 769 -35.77 60.57 -2.21
N LEU A 770 -36.73 60.37 -1.30
CA LEU A 770 -37.06 59.04 -0.77
C LEU A 770 -37.63 58.13 -1.86
N THR A 771 -38.55 58.63 -2.68
CA THR A 771 -39.14 57.85 -3.79
C THR A 771 -38.12 57.52 -4.88
N ALA A 772 -37.16 58.42 -5.15
CA ALA A 772 -36.05 58.15 -6.06
C ALA A 772 -35.14 57.03 -5.52
N LEU A 773 -34.72 57.12 -4.26
CA LEU A 773 -33.91 56.08 -3.61
C LEU A 773 -34.65 54.74 -3.50
N GLN A 774 -35.97 54.73 -3.31
CA GLN A 774 -36.79 53.51 -3.35
C GLN A 774 -36.82 52.88 -4.75
N ALA A 775 -36.96 53.69 -5.81
CA ALA A 775 -36.89 53.19 -7.19
C ALA A 775 -35.50 52.66 -7.56
N GLU A 776 -34.43 53.34 -7.13
CA GLU A 776 -33.04 52.88 -7.30
C GLU A 776 -32.77 51.57 -6.55
N LEU A 777 -33.27 51.42 -5.31
CA LEU A 777 -33.17 50.20 -4.52
C LEU A 777 -33.89 49.02 -5.20
N ILE A 778 -35.08 49.23 -5.75
CA ILE A 778 -35.81 48.21 -6.53
C ILE A 778 -34.99 47.82 -7.77
N ALA A 779 -34.49 48.79 -8.54
CA ALA A 779 -33.68 48.54 -9.73
C ALA A 779 -32.33 47.86 -9.40
N ALA A 780 -31.74 48.11 -8.23
CA ALA A 780 -30.55 47.41 -7.73
C ALA A 780 -30.87 45.96 -7.34
N ASN A 781 -31.98 45.72 -6.64
CA ASN A 781 -32.44 44.38 -6.27
C ASN A 781 -32.75 43.52 -7.51
N GLU A 782 -33.38 44.07 -8.55
CA GLU A 782 -33.57 43.34 -9.81
C GLU A 782 -32.25 42.97 -10.48
N LYS A 783 -31.25 43.87 -10.48
CA LYS A 783 -29.92 43.60 -11.05
C LYS A 783 -29.22 42.49 -10.26
N ALA A 784 -29.29 42.52 -8.93
CA ALA A 784 -28.76 41.46 -8.07
C ALA A 784 -29.44 40.11 -8.35
N ALA A 785 -30.77 40.08 -8.50
CA ALA A 785 -31.51 38.87 -8.84
C ALA A 785 -31.14 38.30 -10.22
N ARG A 786 -30.95 39.16 -11.24
CA ARG A 786 -30.46 38.75 -12.57
C ARG A 786 -29.08 38.10 -12.47
N VAL A 787 -28.11 38.76 -11.81
CA VAL A 787 -26.75 38.24 -11.62
C VAL A 787 -26.74 36.94 -10.81
N ALA A 788 -27.59 36.79 -9.80
CA ALA A 788 -27.73 35.55 -9.04
C ALA A 788 -28.24 34.38 -9.91
N ASN A 789 -29.21 34.64 -10.78
CA ASN A 789 -29.72 33.65 -11.74
C ASN A 789 -28.67 33.27 -12.79
N ASP A 790 -27.92 34.24 -13.32
CA ASP A 790 -26.82 34.00 -14.26
C ASP A 790 -25.69 33.17 -13.62
N LEU A 791 -25.35 33.46 -12.36
CA LEU A 791 -24.39 32.69 -11.56
C LEU A 791 -24.88 31.25 -11.34
N ALA A 792 -26.16 31.05 -11.01
CA ALA A 792 -26.74 29.72 -10.86
C ALA A 792 -26.73 28.94 -12.18
N ALA A 793 -27.14 29.57 -13.29
CA ALA A 793 -27.10 28.98 -14.62
C ALA A 793 -25.66 28.71 -15.11
N TYR A 794 -24.67 29.48 -14.66
CA TYR A 794 -23.25 29.18 -14.88
C TYR A 794 -22.80 27.96 -14.06
N LYS A 795 -23.09 27.91 -12.75
CA LYS A 795 -22.75 26.78 -11.88
C LYS A 795 -23.32 25.46 -12.41
N VAL A 796 -24.60 25.43 -12.80
CA VAL A 796 -25.23 24.22 -13.37
C VAL A 796 -24.53 23.77 -14.66
N ARG A 797 -24.17 24.70 -15.56
CA ARG A 797 -23.41 24.37 -16.77
C ARG A 797 -22.00 23.89 -16.48
N ALA A 798 -21.32 24.46 -15.48
CA ALA A 798 -20.00 24.03 -15.05
C ALA A 798 -20.02 22.61 -14.47
N TYR A 799 -20.97 22.30 -13.57
CA TYR A 799 -21.14 20.94 -13.03
C TYR A 799 -21.49 19.92 -14.12
N ALA A 800 -22.41 20.25 -15.04
CA ALA A 800 -22.77 19.35 -16.15
C ALA A 800 -21.58 19.08 -17.11
N LEU A 801 -20.73 20.08 -17.37
CA LEU A 801 -19.50 19.90 -18.15
C LEU A 801 -18.46 19.05 -17.40
N LEU A 802 -18.35 19.22 -16.08
CA LEU A 802 -17.40 18.48 -15.25
C LEU A 802 -17.80 17.01 -15.10
N GLN A 803 -19.07 16.73 -14.75
CA GLN A 803 -19.62 15.36 -14.74
C GLN A 803 -19.49 14.66 -16.09
N ARG A 804 -19.73 15.39 -17.20
CA ARG A 804 -19.53 14.86 -18.54
C ARG A 804 -18.06 14.50 -18.79
N LYS A 805 -17.10 15.30 -18.32
CA LYS A 805 -15.67 15.01 -18.45
C LYS A 805 -15.21 13.87 -17.56
N GLU A 806 -15.78 13.72 -16.37
CA GLU A 806 -15.57 12.56 -15.50
C GLU A 806 -16.09 11.27 -16.16
N ALA A 807 -17.28 11.30 -16.77
CA ALA A 807 -17.83 10.18 -17.52
C ALA A 807 -17.01 9.84 -18.78
N GLU A 808 -16.58 10.84 -19.55
CA GLU A 808 -15.69 10.65 -20.70
C GLU A 808 -14.32 10.06 -20.29
N LEU A 809 -13.79 10.44 -19.12
CA LEU A 809 -12.54 9.89 -18.56
C LEU A 809 -12.70 8.48 -17.94
N ALA A 810 -13.87 8.17 -17.37
CA ALA A 810 -14.18 6.83 -16.89
C ALA A 810 -14.27 5.86 -18.06
N ALA A 811 -15.09 6.17 -19.07
CA ALA A 811 -15.23 5.34 -20.27
C ALA A 811 -13.90 5.13 -21.02
N ALA A 812 -13.02 6.13 -21.05
CA ALA A 812 -11.68 5.99 -21.62
C ALA A 812 -10.82 4.96 -20.85
N LYS A 813 -10.85 4.99 -19.51
CA LYS A 813 -10.13 4.03 -18.66
C LYS A 813 -10.72 2.62 -18.77
N ASP A 814 -12.03 2.49 -18.83
CA ASP A 814 -12.69 1.19 -18.97
C ASP A 814 -12.34 0.54 -20.31
N VAL A 815 -12.24 1.32 -21.39
CA VAL A 815 -11.74 0.86 -22.71
C VAL A 815 -10.26 0.49 -22.66
N GLU A 816 -9.41 1.27 -21.99
CA GLU A 816 -7.98 0.96 -21.83
C GLU A 816 -7.75 -0.33 -21.02
N VAL A 817 -8.49 -0.51 -19.92
CA VAL A 817 -8.46 -1.73 -19.09
C VAL A 817 -8.99 -2.94 -19.87
N ALA A 818 -10.09 -2.79 -20.63
CA ALA A 818 -10.63 -3.85 -21.48
C ALA A 818 -9.63 -4.26 -22.57
N ALA A 819 -8.96 -3.29 -23.23
CA ALA A 819 -7.93 -3.56 -24.23
C ALA A 819 -6.70 -4.26 -23.62
N ALA A 820 -6.27 -3.86 -22.42
CA ALA A 820 -5.19 -4.52 -21.69
C ALA A 820 -5.54 -5.97 -21.29
N GLN A 821 -6.77 -6.21 -20.83
CA GLN A 821 -7.28 -7.56 -20.54
C GLN A 821 -7.39 -8.42 -21.80
N GLU A 822 -7.87 -7.86 -22.91
CA GLU A 822 -7.95 -8.59 -24.19
C GLU A 822 -6.55 -8.92 -24.74
N ALA A 823 -5.57 -8.02 -24.59
CA ALA A 823 -4.17 -8.28 -24.95
C ALA A 823 -3.57 -9.39 -24.08
N ALA A 824 -3.75 -9.36 -22.76
CA ALA A 824 -3.29 -10.41 -21.84
C ALA A 824 -3.95 -11.77 -22.15
N LEU A 825 -5.25 -11.79 -22.47
CA LEU A 825 -5.95 -13.01 -22.89
C LEU A 825 -5.49 -13.53 -24.26
N LYS A 826 -5.07 -12.64 -25.18
CA LYS A 826 -4.46 -13.04 -26.46
C LYS A 826 -3.08 -13.66 -26.24
N GLU A 827 -2.26 -13.12 -25.33
CA GLU A 827 -0.93 -13.65 -25.07
C GLU A 827 -0.98 -14.98 -24.30
N ALA A 828 -1.78 -15.08 -23.24
CA ALA A 828 -1.98 -16.34 -22.52
C ALA A 828 -2.52 -17.46 -23.45
N LYS A 829 -3.31 -17.13 -24.48
CA LYS A 829 -3.73 -18.08 -25.52
C LYS A 829 -2.58 -18.48 -26.46
N ARG A 830 -1.64 -17.58 -26.77
CA ARG A 830 -0.43 -17.92 -27.55
C ARG A 830 0.51 -18.82 -26.75
N GLU A 831 0.76 -18.50 -25.49
CA GLU A 831 1.58 -19.31 -24.58
C GLU A 831 0.99 -20.72 -24.40
N ALA A 832 -0.33 -20.82 -24.17
CA ALA A 832 -1.01 -22.11 -24.08
C ALA A 832 -0.95 -22.92 -25.39
N ALA A 833 -1.05 -22.26 -26.56
CA ALA A 833 -0.90 -22.92 -27.85
C ALA A 833 0.54 -23.39 -28.11
N ALA A 834 1.55 -22.60 -27.73
CA ALA A 834 2.96 -22.96 -27.84
C ALA A 834 3.30 -24.16 -26.94
N ALA A 835 2.89 -24.13 -25.66
CA ALA A 835 3.07 -25.23 -24.72
C ALA A 835 2.31 -26.50 -25.16
N ALA A 836 1.15 -26.36 -25.81
CA ALA A 836 0.44 -27.49 -26.40
C ALA A 836 1.22 -28.10 -27.58
N ALA A 837 1.77 -27.27 -28.48
CA ALA A 837 2.57 -27.72 -29.61
C ALA A 837 3.88 -28.39 -29.18
N GLU A 838 4.57 -27.85 -28.18
CA GLU A 838 5.77 -28.46 -27.59
C GLU A 838 5.46 -29.82 -26.95
N ARG A 839 4.37 -29.91 -26.18
CA ARG A 839 3.89 -31.16 -25.57
C ARG A 839 3.53 -32.22 -26.61
N ASP A 840 2.94 -31.85 -27.75
CA ASP A 840 2.64 -32.81 -28.83
C ASP A 840 3.87 -33.18 -29.67
N ALA A 841 4.83 -32.27 -29.85
CA ALA A 841 6.14 -32.59 -30.43
C ALA A 841 6.92 -33.59 -29.55
N ALA A 842 6.95 -33.37 -28.23
CA ALA A 842 7.57 -34.28 -27.27
C ALA A 842 6.90 -35.67 -27.26
N ARG A 843 5.57 -35.73 -27.34
CA ARG A 843 4.83 -36.99 -27.50
C ARG A 843 5.19 -37.73 -28.79
N LYS A 844 5.30 -37.00 -29.91
CA LYS A 844 5.68 -37.59 -31.21
C LYS A 844 7.11 -38.14 -31.19
N ALA A 845 8.07 -37.39 -30.64
CA ALA A 845 9.45 -37.85 -30.47
C ALA A 845 9.54 -39.09 -29.56
N LEU A 846 8.75 -39.16 -28.48
CA LEU A 846 8.66 -40.34 -27.63
C LEU A 846 8.09 -41.55 -28.39
N GLN A 847 7.04 -41.36 -29.19
CA GLN A 847 6.43 -42.41 -30.00
C GLN A 847 7.39 -42.93 -31.09
N GLU A 848 8.14 -42.04 -31.73
CA GLU A 848 9.18 -42.39 -32.70
C GLU A 848 10.29 -43.21 -32.03
N ALA A 849 10.78 -42.77 -30.86
CA ALA A 849 11.78 -43.50 -30.08
C ALA A 849 11.28 -44.89 -29.62
N VAL A 850 10.01 -45.03 -29.22
CA VAL A 850 9.41 -46.34 -28.91
C VAL A 850 9.42 -47.25 -30.15
N SER A 851 9.03 -46.75 -31.32
CA SER A 851 9.03 -47.54 -32.57
C SER A 851 10.45 -47.97 -32.99
N GLU A 852 11.46 -47.13 -32.71
CA GLU A 852 12.87 -47.49 -32.85
C GLU A 852 13.30 -48.60 -31.89
N TYR A 853 12.83 -48.60 -30.64
CA TYR A 853 13.14 -49.70 -29.71
C TYR A 853 12.41 -50.99 -30.06
N GLU A 854 11.14 -50.92 -30.49
CA GLU A 854 10.39 -52.09 -30.96
C GLU A 854 11.05 -52.75 -32.17
N THR A 855 11.47 -51.97 -33.17
CA THR A 855 12.19 -52.49 -34.35
C THR A 855 13.57 -53.05 -33.99
N LYS A 856 14.33 -52.41 -33.09
CA LYS A 856 15.60 -52.94 -32.57
C LYS A 856 15.41 -54.23 -31.76
N LEU A 857 14.31 -54.38 -31.02
CA LEU A 857 13.95 -55.59 -30.28
C LEU A 857 13.53 -56.72 -31.24
N ALA A 858 12.72 -56.42 -32.26
CA ALA A 858 12.34 -57.40 -33.28
C ALA A 858 13.56 -57.94 -34.04
N ALA A 859 14.48 -57.05 -34.45
CA ALA A 859 15.74 -57.45 -35.09
C ALA A 859 16.63 -58.33 -34.18
N ARG A 860 16.69 -58.03 -32.88
CA ARG A 860 17.38 -58.88 -31.89
C ARG A 860 16.70 -60.24 -31.73
N GLY A 861 15.36 -60.30 -31.76
CA GLY A 861 14.59 -61.55 -31.72
C GLY A 861 14.89 -62.46 -32.91
N VAL A 862 14.89 -61.90 -34.13
CA VAL A 862 15.27 -62.64 -35.35
C VAL A 862 16.71 -63.15 -35.26
N ALA A 863 17.67 -62.29 -34.88
CA ALA A 863 19.07 -62.68 -34.73
C ALA A 863 19.29 -63.78 -33.67
N LEU A 864 18.47 -63.81 -32.61
CA LEU A 864 18.51 -64.86 -31.59
C LEU A 864 17.94 -66.19 -32.12
N LEU A 865 16.84 -66.17 -32.87
CA LEU A 865 16.29 -67.37 -33.52
C LEU A 865 17.27 -67.96 -34.55
N ASP A 866 17.93 -67.10 -35.32
CA ASP A 866 19.02 -67.47 -36.24
C ASP A 866 20.19 -68.15 -35.49
N ALA A 867 20.58 -67.61 -34.34
CA ALA A 867 21.64 -68.18 -33.52
C ALA A 867 21.24 -69.53 -32.90
N GLU A 868 20.00 -69.64 -32.39
CA GLU A 868 19.45 -70.91 -31.94
C GLU A 868 19.43 -71.97 -33.04
N GLN A 869 19.04 -71.60 -34.27
CA GLN A 869 19.01 -72.55 -35.38
C GLN A 869 20.41 -73.03 -35.75
N ARG A 870 21.41 -72.13 -35.78
CA ARG A 870 22.82 -72.51 -36.01
C ARG A 870 23.34 -73.44 -34.90
N ILE A 871 22.90 -73.26 -33.65
CA ILE A 871 23.22 -74.18 -32.55
C ILE A 871 22.54 -75.54 -32.75
N LYS A 872 21.25 -75.58 -33.12
CA LYS A 872 20.51 -76.83 -33.43
C LYS A 872 21.18 -77.59 -34.58
N ASP A 873 21.54 -76.91 -35.66
CA ASP A 873 22.27 -77.48 -36.81
C ASP A 873 23.65 -78.03 -36.41
N ALA A 874 24.36 -77.35 -35.49
CA ALA A 874 25.65 -77.81 -34.98
C ALA A 874 25.52 -79.03 -34.07
N VAL A 875 24.48 -79.10 -33.23
CA VAL A 875 24.15 -80.28 -32.42
C VAL A 875 23.83 -81.48 -33.31
N ILE A 876 22.97 -81.30 -34.33
CA ILE A 876 22.64 -82.38 -35.28
C ILE A 876 23.90 -82.89 -36.00
N LYS A 877 24.78 -81.99 -36.46
CA LYS A 877 26.07 -82.38 -37.07
C LYS A 877 26.96 -83.18 -36.11
N LEU A 878 26.99 -82.79 -34.83
CA LEU A 878 27.76 -83.46 -33.77
C LEU A 878 27.15 -84.82 -33.37
N GLU A 879 25.84 -84.99 -33.47
CA GLU A 879 25.16 -86.29 -33.30
C GLU A 879 25.42 -87.22 -34.49
N VAL A 880 25.41 -86.69 -35.72
CA VAL A 880 25.76 -87.45 -36.93
C VAL A 880 27.22 -87.93 -36.90
N THR A 881 28.18 -87.07 -36.51
CA THR A 881 29.59 -87.52 -36.43
C THR A 881 29.84 -88.49 -35.27
N LYS A 882 29.12 -88.37 -34.15
CA LYS A 882 29.12 -89.42 -33.10
C LYS A 882 28.57 -90.75 -33.61
N ALA A 883 27.47 -90.72 -34.37
CA ALA A 883 26.88 -91.93 -34.95
C ALA A 883 27.80 -92.58 -35.99
N GLN A 884 28.49 -91.78 -36.81
CA GLN A 884 29.53 -92.25 -37.74
C GLN A 884 30.69 -92.91 -36.99
N PHE A 885 31.25 -92.24 -35.98
CA PHE A 885 32.34 -92.81 -35.17
C PHE A 885 31.94 -94.11 -34.45
N ALA A 886 30.69 -94.20 -33.94
CA ALA A 886 30.17 -95.42 -33.35
C ALA A 886 29.98 -96.55 -34.38
N ALA A 887 29.54 -96.23 -35.60
CA ALA A 887 29.42 -97.20 -36.69
C ALA A 887 30.80 -97.70 -37.15
N GLU A 888 31.78 -96.80 -37.31
CA GLU A 888 33.17 -97.16 -37.59
C GLU A 888 33.74 -98.05 -36.47
N GLN A 889 33.52 -97.71 -35.20
CA GLN A 889 33.96 -98.52 -34.05
C GLN A 889 33.40 -99.96 -34.13
N VAL A 890 32.12 -100.12 -34.46
CA VAL A 890 31.49 -101.44 -34.64
C VAL A 890 32.04 -102.17 -35.87
N GLU A 891 32.33 -101.47 -36.98
CA GLU A 891 32.96 -102.08 -38.16
C GLU A 891 34.38 -102.57 -37.84
N TRP A 892 35.19 -101.77 -37.13
CA TRP A 892 36.52 -102.19 -36.67
C TRP A 892 36.46 -103.37 -35.70
N GLN A 893 35.43 -103.45 -34.83
CA GLN A 893 35.18 -104.60 -33.96
C GLN A 893 34.80 -105.85 -34.77
N SER A 894 33.86 -105.76 -35.73
CA SER A 894 33.50 -106.89 -36.61
C SER A 894 34.70 -107.41 -37.41
N ARG A 895 35.50 -106.50 -37.99
CA ARG A 895 36.74 -106.87 -38.71
C ARG A 895 37.76 -107.55 -37.80
N LEU A 896 37.87 -107.13 -36.54
CA LEU A 896 38.74 -107.80 -35.56
C LEU A 896 38.22 -109.20 -35.22
N GLU A 897 36.92 -109.35 -34.94
CA GLU A 897 36.29 -110.63 -34.65
C GLU A 897 36.36 -111.61 -35.83
N GLU A 898 36.22 -111.12 -37.06
CA GLU A 898 36.43 -111.89 -38.30
C GLU A 898 37.89 -112.36 -38.43
N VAL A 899 38.86 -111.45 -38.24
CA VAL A 899 40.29 -111.80 -38.28
C VAL A 899 40.61 -112.84 -37.21
N GLU A 900 40.15 -112.65 -35.98
CA GLU A 900 40.28 -113.65 -34.92
C GLU A 900 39.61 -114.98 -35.30
N ALA A 901 38.39 -114.97 -35.86
CA ALA A 901 37.71 -116.18 -36.29
C ALA A 901 38.49 -116.93 -37.37
N THR A 902 39.11 -116.23 -38.34
CA THR A 902 40.00 -116.89 -39.31
C THR A 902 41.27 -117.45 -38.66
N TRP A 903 41.80 -116.83 -37.60
CA TRP A 903 42.92 -117.38 -36.84
C TRP A 903 42.52 -118.59 -35.98
N ARG A 904 41.34 -118.58 -35.35
CA ARG A 904 40.76 -119.73 -34.63
C ARG A 904 40.57 -120.92 -35.57
N LEU A 905 39.95 -120.71 -36.74
CA LEU A 905 39.78 -121.75 -37.77
C LEU A 905 41.13 -122.25 -38.34
N ARG A 906 42.13 -121.39 -38.49
CA ARG A 906 43.50 -121.80 -38.86
C ARG A 906 44.15 -122.65 -37.77
N HIS A 907 43.98 -122.28 -36.50
CA HIS A 907 44.46 -123.08 -35.37
C HIS A 907 43.81 -124.45 -35.34
N GLU A 908 42.48 -124.53 -35.43
CA GLU A 908 41.72 -125.80 -35.51
C GLU A 908 42.14 -126.64 -36.73
N SER A 909 42.41 -126.02 -37.89
CA SER A 909 42.91 -126.70 -39.09
C SER A 909 44.35 -127.22 -38.94
N LEU A 910 45.18 -126.58 -38.12
CA LEU A 910 46.52 -127.06 -37.79
C LEU A 910 46.48 -128.15 -36.72
N GLU A 911 45.64 -127.99 -35.70
CA GLU A 911 45.47 -128.96 -34.62
C GLU A 911 44.85 -130.28 -35.13
N SER A 912 43.88 -130.21 -36.04
CA SER A 912 43.36 -131.40 -36.75
C SER A 912 44.44 -132.06 -37.60
N LYS A 913 45.20 -131.31 -38.42
CA LYS A 913 46.35 -131.87 -39.17
C LYS A 913 47.37 -132.56 -38.26
N VAL A 914 47.71 -131.98 -37.11
CA VAL A 914 48.62 -132.59 -36.13
C VAL A 914 48.03 -133.87 -35.52
N LYS A 915 46.71 -133.94 -35.29
CA LYS A 915 46.03 -135.17 -34.84
C LYS A 915 45.95 -136.24 -35.93
N ASP A 916 45.70 -135.84 -37.18
CA ASP A 916 45.40 -136.74 -38.29
C ASP A 916 46.65 -137.25 -39.02
N THR A 917 47.73 -136.46 -39.12
CA THR A 917 49.03 -136.91 -39.65
C THR A 917 49.96 -137.29 -38.50
N VAL A 918 50.50 -136.32 -37.75
CA VAL A 918 51.59 -136.54 -36.80
C VAL A 918 51.21 -137.54 -35.71
N GLN A 919 50.01 -137.45 -35.13
CA GLN A 919 49.57 -138.39 -34.10
C GLN A 919 49.14 -139.76 -34.68
N ALA A 920 48.86 -139.87 -35.99
CA ALA A 920 48.58 -141.14 -36.65
C ALA A 920 49.87 -141.86 -37.09
N GLU A 921 50.84 -141.10 -37.61
CA GLU A 921 52.22 -141.52 -37.91
C GLU A 921 52.89 -142.02 -36.62
N LEU A 922 52.89 -141.24 -35.54
CA LEU A 922 53.46 -141.66 -34.25
C LEU A 922 52.79 -142.94 -33.68
N LYS A 923 51.47 -143.13 -33.88
CA LYS A 923 50.76 -144.37 -33.51
C LYS A 923 51.10 -145.54 -34.43
N ARG A 924 51.42 -145.29 -35.71
CA ARG A 924 51.86 -146.30 -36.67
C ARG A 924 53.27 -146.76 -36.34
N ASP A 925 54.18 -145.83 -36.09
CA ASP A 925 55.58 -146.09 -35.76
C ASP A 925 55.70 -146.80 -34.41
N TYR A 926 54.91 -146.38 -33.41
CA TYR A 926 54.80 -147.11 -32.14
C TYR A 926 54.31 -148.56 -32.33
N LYS A 927 53.35 -148.80 -33.23
CA LYS A 927 52.90 -150.17 -33.56
C LYS A 927 53.93 -150.97 -34.35
N ALA A 928 54.69 -150.33 -35.24
CA ALA A 928 55.79 -150.98 -35.97
C ALA A 928 56.89 -151.42 -34.99
N LEU A 929 57.34 -150.52 -34.11
CA LEU A 929 58.32 -150.80 -33.06
C LEU A 929 57.84 -151.88 -32.08
N LEU A 930 56.54 -151.91 -31.75
CA LEU A 930 55.96 -152.98 -30.94
C LEU A 930 56.01 -154.35 -31.66
N SER A 931 55.74 -154.37 -32.97
CA SER A 931 55.84 -155.59 -33.79
C SER A 931 57.29 -156.06 -33.99
N GLU A 932 58.25 -155.14 -34.09
CA GLU A 932 59.68 -155.46 -34.09
C GLU A 932 60.11 -156.04 -32.74
N TYR A 933 59.64 -155.47 -31.63
CA TYR A 933 59.85 -156.02 -30.29
C TYR A 933 59.25 -157.42 -30.12
N GLU A 934 58.04 -157.68 -30.60
CA GLU A 934 57.44 -159.03 -30.54
C GLU A 934 58.18 -160.04 -31.44
N ASN A 935 58.65 -159.63 -32.62
CA ASN A 935 59.51 -160.48 -33.47
C ASN A 935 60.82 -160.83 -32.76
N VAL A 936 61.53 -159.84 -32.21
CA VAL A 936 62.79 -160.05 -31.46
C VAL A 936 62.55 -160.89 -30.20
N LYS A 937 61.41 -160.74 -29.53
CA LYS A 937 61.00 -161.61 -28.42
C LYS A 937 60.78 -163.06 -28.89
N GLY A 938 60.13 -163.27 -30.04
CA GLY A 938 59.97 -164.58 -30.66
C GLY A 938 61.31 -165.21 -31.08
N GLU A 939 62.25 -164.41 -31.60
CA GLU A 939 63.63 -164.83 -31.86
C GLU A 939 64.31 -165.28 -30.56
N PHE A 940 64.27 -164.49 -29.49
CA PHE A 940 64.79 -164.86 -28.17
C PHE A 940 64.13 -166.13 -27.60
N GLU A 941 62.82 -166.32 -27.79
CA GLU A 941 62.12 -167.53 -27.37
C GLU A 941 62.58 -168.75 -28.20
N SER A 942 62.82 -168.60 -29.51
CA SER A 942 63.37 -169.67 -30.35
C SER A 942 64.84 -170.01 -30.04
N PHE A 943 65.68 -169.00 -29.72
CA PHE A 943 67.04 -169.22 -29.22
C PHE A 943 67.02 -169.92 -27.87
N ARG A 944 66.08 -169.56 -26.99
CA ARG A 944 65.89 -170.23 -25.71
C ARG A 944 65.45 -171.67 -25.91
N GLU A 945 64.46 -171.97 -26.74
CA GLU A 945 64.06 -173.34 -27.05
C GLU A 945 65.24 -174.16 -27.62
N MET A 946 66.08 -173.56 -28.48
CA MET A 946 67.27 -174.23 -29.00
C MET A 946 68.32 -174.50 -27.92
N VAL A 947 68.50 -173.60 -26.96
CA VAL A 947 69.38 -173.79 -25.80
C VAL A 947 68.81 -174.84 -24.84
N ASP A 948 67.53 -174.74 -24.47
CA ASP A 948 66.85 -175.68 -23.56
C ASP A 948 66.84 -177.11 -24.18
N LYS A 949 66.72 -177.23 -25.51
CA LYS A 949 66.81 -178.51 -26.25
C LYS A 949 68.24 -179.05 -26.35
N MET A 950 69.24 -178.18 -26.49
CA MET A 950 70.66 -178.55 -26.41
C MET A 950 71.07 -178.97 -24.99
N ILE A 951 70.49 -178.34 -23.96
CA ILE A 951 70.61 -178.75 -22.56
C ILE A 951 69.98 -180.14 -22.39
N GLU A 952 68.74 -180.34 -22.84
CA GLU A 952 68.07 -181.65 -22.83
C GLU A 952 68.89 -182.76 -23.48
N ASP A 953 69.48 -182.53 -24.66
CA ASP A 953 70.29 -183.55 -25.35
C ASP A 953 71.63 -183.79 -24.65
N LYS A 954 72.20 -182.77 -24.00
CA LYS A 954 73.35 -182.94 -23.09
C LYS A 954 72.96 -183.66 -21.79
N ASP A 955 71.77 -183.44 -21.25
CA ASP A 955 71.26 -184.12 -20.06
C ASP A 955 70.92 -185.60 -20.36
N LYS A 956 70.51 -185.93 -21.59
CA LYS A 956 70.37 -187.33 -22.07
C LYS A 956 71.73 -188.02 -22.21
N GLU A 957 72.75 -187.31 -22.71
CA GLU A 957 74.13 -187.80 -22.79
C GLU A 957 74.74 -187.99 -21.40
N ILE A 958 74.58 -186.99 -20.52
CA ILE A 958 74.95 -187.05 -19.09
C ILE A 958 74.20 -188.18 -18.39
N SER A 959 72.91 -188.40 -18.67
CA SER A 959 72.14 -189.50 -18.07
C SER A 959 72.68 -190.87 -18.46
N ARG A 960 73.06 -191.09 -19.73
CA ARG A 960 73.75 -192.33 -20.14
C ARG A 960 75.11 -192.48 -19.48
N LEU A 961 75.91 -191.42 -19.48
CA LEU A 961 77.21 -191.43 -18.81
C LEU A 961 77.06 -191.68 -17.30
N LEU A 962 76.00 -191.17 -16.66
CA LEU A 962 75.65 -191.43 -15.27
C LEU A 962 75.10 -192.83 -15.05
N GLU A 963 74.42 -193.47 -16.01
CA GLU A 963 74.01 -194.87 -15.89
C GLU A 963 75.21 -195.81 -15.93
N ASP A 964 76.08 -195.68 -16.95
CA ASP A 964 77.35 -196.43 -17.07
C ASP A 964 78.28 -196.15 -15.88
N ASN A 965 78.44 -194.87 -15.51
CA ASN A 965 79.20 -194.48 -14.32
C ASN A 965 78.52 -194.99 -13.04
N SER A 966 77.19 -195.10 -12.94
CA SER A 966 76.51 -195.70 -11.79
C SER A 966 76.64 -197.22 -11.72
N ALA A 967 76.93 -197.92 -12.83
CA ALA A 967 77.29 -199.32 -12.78
C ALA A 967 78.67 -199.49 -12.14
N LEU A 968 79.64 -198.65 -12.53
CA LEU A 968 80.96 -198.56 -11.91
C LEU A 968 80.88 -198.06 -10.45
N HIS A 969 80.08 -197.03 -10.17
CA HIS A 969 79.86 -196.46 -8.84
C HIS A 969 78.88 -197.27 -7.97
N LYS A 970 78.18 -198.29 -8.48
CA LYS A 970 77.59 -199.33 -7.60
C LYS A 970 78.63 -200.36 -7.15
N SER A 971 79.82 -200.36 -7.76
CA SER A 971 81.03 -201.03 -7.27
C SER A 971 82.03 -200.08 -6.56
N ILE A 972 81.82 -198.75 -6.63
CA ILE A 972 82.76 -197.69 -6.19
C ILE A 972 82.03 -196.58 -5.38
N GLN A 973 80.77 -196.76 -4.96
CA GLN A 973 80.03 -195.72 -4.22
C GLN A 973 78.88 -196.20 -3.31
N GLN A 974 79.10 -196.74 -2.11
CA GLN A 974 80.36 -197.04 -1.44
C GLN A 974 81.32 -195.78 -1.23
N GLN A 975 80.92 -194.43 -1.43
CA GLN A 975 81.84 -193.16 -1.46
C GLN A 975 81.55 -191.53 -1.63
N GLN A 976 80.38 -190.76 -1.57
CA GLN A 976 80.20 -189.19 -1.37
C GLN A 976 80.40 -188.04 -2.52
N GLU A 977 80.20 -186.63 -2.54
CA GLU A 977 79.28 -185.45 -2.04
C GLU A 977 79.50 -183.88 -2.50
N HIS A 978 78.50 -182.89 -2.37
CA HIS A 978 78.47 -181.34 -2.00
C HIS A 978 78.52 -179.92 -2.89
N GLN A 979 77.54 -178.92 -2.76
CA GLN A 979 77.45 -177.31 -2.79
C GLN A 979 77.52 -176.28 -4.06
N LYS A 980 77.27 -174.88 -4.21
CA LYS A 980 76.48 -173.56 -3.77
C LYS A 980 76.84 -172.21 -4.66
N SER A 981 76.46 -170.85 -4.74
CA SER A 981 75.58 -169.60 -4.31
C SER A 981 75.84 -168.24 -5.21
N LEU A 982 75.43 -166.88 -5.25
CA LEU A 982 74.45 -165.69 -4.86
C LEU A 982 74.84 -164.24 -5.56
N GLU A 983 74.35 -162.91 -5.58
CA GLU A 983 73.17 -161.89 -5.35
C GLU A 983 73.46 -160.26 -5.53
N ASN A 984 72.58 -159.22 -5.94
CA ASN A 984 72.48 -157.65 -5.58
C ASN A 984 71.68 -156.45 -6.41
N ARG A 985 71.57 -155.08 -6.01
CA ARG A 985 70.70 -153.88 -6.59
C ARG A 985 70.88 -152.28 -6.21
N PHE A 986 70.25 -151.17 -6.84
CA PHE A 986 69.96 -149.65 -6.43
C PHE A 986 69.46 -148.55 -7.57
N GLN A 987 69.10 -147.16 -7.60
CA GLN A 987 68.54 -145.87 -6.88
C GLN A 987 68.20 -144.58 -7.88
N THR A 988 67.78 -143.22 -7.83
CA THR A 988 67.49 -141.84 -7.07
C THR A 988 66.43 -140.82 -7.81
N SER A 989 66.10 -139.43 -7.81
CA SER A 989 66.14 -137.98 -7.15
C SER A 989 65.42 -136.77 -8.02
N GLU A 990 65.03 -135.42 -7.84
CA GLU A 990 64.64 -134.29 -6.80
C GLU A 990 63.82 -132.87 -7.23
N PRO A 991 63.99 -131.48 -6.88
CA PRO A 991 62.94 -130.29 -6.76
C PRO A 991 63.17 -128.77 -7.41
N ARG A 992 62.62 -127.46 -7.23
CA ARG A 992 61.56 -126.46 -6.59
C ARG A 992 61.58 -124.90 -7.17
N SER A 993 60.99 -123.62 -6.86
CA SER A 993 59.88 -122.70 -6.18
C SER A 993 60.07 -121.06 -6.43
N LEU A 994 59.39 -119.85 -6.09
CA LEU A 994 58.03 -119.10 -5.76
C LEU A 994 58.05 -117.47 -5.39
N ALA A 995 57.08 -116.45 -5.64
CA ALA A 995 56.96 -114.94 -5.13
C ALA A 995 55.66 -113.93 -5.44
N ASP A 996 55.36 -112.68 -4.82
CA ASP A 996 54.24 -111.58 -5.10
C ASP A 996 54.11 -110.15 -4.28
N PRO A 997 53.31 -109.03 -4.62
CA PRO A 997 53.09 -107.74 -3.83
C PRO A 997 51.67 -106.98 -3.73
N SER A 998 51.29 -106.24 -2.63
CA SER A 998 49.99 -105.47 -2.56
C SER A 998 49.81 -104.14 -1.71
N ASP A 999 50.55 -103.81 -0.65
CA ASP A 999 50.04 -102.88 0.42
C ASP A 999 50.15 -101.34 0.22
N ALA A 1000 50.80 -100.84 -0.84
CA ALA A 1000 51.20 -99.42 -0.90
C ALA A 1000 50.05 -98.40 -1.08
N ALA A 1001 48.94 -98.78 -1.72
CA ALA A 1001 47.93 -97.82 -2.20
C ALA A 1001 47.11 -97.15 -1.08
N SER A 1002 46.85 -97.86 0.03
CA SER A 1002 45.93 -97.39 1.07
C SER A 1002 46.45 -96.21 1.90
N MET A 1003 47.76 -95.93 1.86
CA MET A 1003 48.37 -94.90 2.72
C MET A 1003 48.32 -93.49 2.08
N VAL A 1004 48.26 -93.40 0.75
CA VAL A 1004 48.26 -92.13 0.01
C VAL A 1004 46.89 -91.42 0.13
N ALA A 1005 45.79 -92.14 -0.10
CA ALA A 1005 44.43 -91.58 -0.09
C ALA A 1005 44.03 -90.93 1.25
N LEU A 1006 44.59 -91.40 2.38
CA LEU A 1006 44.35 -90.82 3.70
C LEU A 1006 45.02 -89.43 3.86
N ALA A 1007 46.21 -89.22 3.27
CA ALA A 1007 46.91 -87.94 3.33
C ALA A 1007 46.20 -86.86 2.48
N GLU A 1008 45.75 -87.22 1.29
CA GLU A 1008 45.02 -86.31 0.37
C GLU A 1008 43.73 -85.77 1.01
N HIS A 1009 42.96 -86.63 1.68
CA HIS A 1009 41.73 -86.22 2.36
C HIS A 1009 41.99 -85.20 3.49
N GLN A 1010 43.09 -85.37 4.24
CA GLN A 1010 43.45 -84.46 5.33
C GLN A 1010 43.94 -83.09 4.81
N ILE A 1011 44.65 -83.06 3.67
CA ILE A 1011 45.06 -81.81 3.00
C ILE A 1011 43.84 -81.01 2.53
N LEU A 1012 42.87 -81.67 1.88
CA LEU A 1012 41.64 -81.02 1.41
C LEU A 1012 40.83 -80.40 2.56
N LEU A 1013 40.78 -81.04 3.73
CA LEU A 1013 40.05 -80.54 4.89
C LEU A 1013 40.69 -79.26 5.47
N LEU A 1014 42.03 -79.21 5.51
CA LEU A 1014 42.78 -78.03 5.97
C LEU A 1014 42.66 -76.87 4.96
N ALA A 1015 42.79 -77.14 3.66
CA ALA A 1015 42.62 -76.14 2.61
C ALA A 1015 41.23 -75.48 2.67
N ARG A 1016 40.16 -76.28 2.88
CA ARG A 1016 38.80 -75.75 3.07
C ARG A 1016 38.68 -74.83 4.29
N GLN A 1017 39.25 -75.22 5.43
CA GLN A 1017 39.23 -74.36 6.62
C GLN A 1017 40.06 -73.07 6.45
N GLN A 1018 41.14 -73.10 5.66
CA GLN A 1018 41.93 -71.91 5.38
C GLN A 1018 41.14 -70.92 4.51
N ALA A 1019 40.52 -71.40 3.42
CA ALA A 1019 39.69 -70.58 2.55
C ALA A 1019 38.53 -69.88 3.31
N GLN A 1020 37.88 -70.58 4.25
CA GLN A 1020 36.81 -69.99 5.07
C GLN A 1020 37.32 -68.85 5.98
N ARG A 1021 38.48 -69.02 6.62
CA ARG A 1021 39.09 -67.95 7.45
C ARG A 1021 39.56 -66.77 6.60
N GLU A 1022 40.08 -67.02 5.40
CA GLU A 1022 40.48 -65.96 4.45
C GLU A 1022 39.26 -65.19 3.92
N GLU A 1023 38.10 -65.86 3.75
CA GLU A 1023 36.83 -65.20 3.43
C GLU A 1023 36.32 -64.34 4.58
N GLU A 1024 36.24 -64.86 5.81
CA GLU A 1024 35.84 -64.10 7.01
C GLU A 1024 36.72 -62.85 7.23
N VAL A 1025 38.05 -63.01 7.10
CA VAL A 1025 39.00 -61.88 7.16
C VAL A 1025 38.78 -60.88 6.03
N SER A 1026 38.41 -61.34 4.83
CA SER A 1026 38.10 -60.47 3.70
C SER A 1026 36.78 -59.71 3.89
N GLN A 1027 35.75 -60.35 4.45
CA GLN A 1027 34.49 -59.70 4.81
C GLN A 1027 34.73 -58.63 5.89
N CYS A 1028 35.48 -58.94 6.95
CA CYS A 1028 35.85 -57.98 7.99
C CYS A 1028 36.67 -56.80 7.44
N ARG A 1029 37.62 -57.04 6.53
CA ARG A 1029 38.40 -55.97 5.86
C ARG A 1029 37.50 -55.02 5.06
N ARG A 1030 36.56 -55.55 4.25
CA ARG A 1030 35.59 -54.72 3.51
C ARG A 1030 34.72 -53.89 4.44
N HIS A 1031 34.26 -54.46 5.56
CA HIS A 1031 33.44 -53.71 6.53
C HIS A 1031 34.23 -52.60 7.23
N ILE A 1032 35.50 -52.85 7.57
CA ILE A 1032 36.41 -51.82 8.11
C ILE A 1032 36.64 -50.70 7.09
N GLN A 1033 36.81 -51.03 5.80
CA GLN A 1033 36.96 -50.03 4.73
C GLN A 1033 35.69 -49.17 4.58
N ALA A 1034 34.50 -49.78 4.52
CA ALA A 1034 33.24 -49.04 4.43
C ALA A 1034 33.02 -48.10 5.63
N LEU A 1035 33.35 -48.54 6.86
CA LEU A 1035 33.29 -47.68 8.05
C LEU A 1035 34.33 -46.56 8.04
N GLN A 1036 35.51 -46.77 7.43
CA GLN A 1036 36.53 -45.73 7.25
C GLN A 1036 36.10 -44.70 6.19
N GLU A 1037 35.40 -45.14 5.15
CA GLU A 1037 34.80 -44.26 4.13
C GLU A 1037 33.67 -43.42 4.75
N GLU A 1038 32.74 -44.03 5.49
CA GLU A 1038 31.65 -43.35 6.21
C GLU A 1038 32.19 -42.32 7.21
N ILE A 1039 33.20 -42.66 8.02
CA ILE A 1039 33.86 -41.70 8.94
C ILE A 1039 34.51 -40.56 8.15
N ALA A 1040 35.17 -40.84 7.02
CA ALA A 1040 35.79 -39.79 6.20
C ALA A 1040 34.76 -38.89 5.49
N GLU A 1041 33.55 -39.38 5.22
CA GLU A 1041 32.44 -38.57 4.71
C GLU A 1041 31.84 -37.70 5.83
N LEU A 1042 31.50 -38.28 6.98
CA LEU A 1042 31.03 -37.55 8.16
C LEU A 1042 32.03 -36.48 8.64
N GLU A 1043 33.34 -36.72 8.53
CA GLU A 1043 34.36 -35.70 8.80
C GLU A 1043 34.34 -34.55 7.77
N ARG A 1044 34.07 -34.82 6.48
CA ARG A 1044 33.93 -33.77 5.47
C ARG A 1044 32.67 -32.95 5.71
N GLU A 1045 31.54 -33.60 6.01
CA GLU A 1045 30.28 -32.93 6.36
C GLU A 1045 30.43 -32.07 7.60
N ASN A 1046 31.05 -32.57 8.67
CA ASN A 1046 31.26 -31.82 9.91
C ASN A 1046 32.17 -30.59 9.69
N ARG A 1047 33.22 -30.71 8.85
CA ARG A 1047 34.05 -29.57 8.42
C ARG A 1047 33.24 -28.56 7.59
N LEU A 1048 32.35 -29.02 6.70
CA LEU A 1048 31.50 -28.14 5.89
C LEU A 1048 30.44 -27.43 6.75
N HIS A 1049 29.77 -28.13 7.65
CA HIS A 1049 28.86 -27.55 8.64
C HIS A 1049 29.59 -26.53 9.54
N SER A 1050 30.82 -26.82 9.97
CA SER A 1050 31.64 -25.87 10.74
C SER A 1050 31.97 -24.59 9.94
N GLN A 1051 32.20 -24.70 8.63
CA GLN A 1051 32.42 -23.54 7.75
C GLN A 1051 31.12 -22.75 7.53
N GLN A 1052 30.00 -23.43 7.28
CA GLN A 1052 28.68 -22.81 7.15
C GLN A 1052 28.27 -22.10 8.45
N GLU A 1053 28.50 -22.71 9.61
CA GLU A 1053 28.23 -22.11 10.92
C GLU A 1053 29.10 -20.86 11.16
N GLN A 1054 30.37 -20.87 10.74
CA GLN A 1054 31.24 -19.69 10.79
C GLN A 1054 30.75 -18.57 9.88
N LEU A 1055 30.36 -18.88 8.63
CA LEU A 1055 29.79 -17.90 7.70
C LEU A 1055 28.47 -17.31 8.22
N LEU A 1056 27.55 -18.15 8.71
CA LEU A 1056 26.29 -17.69 9.31
C LEU A 1056 26.53 -16.87 10.58
N LYS A 1057 27.50 -17.23 11.43
CA LYS A 1057 27.90 -16.41 12.59
C LYS A 1057 28.56 -15.09 12.19
N GLN A 1058 29.26 -15.02 11.06
CA GLN A 1058 29.75 -13.75 10.50
C GLN A 1058 28.60 -12.91 9.96
N GLU A 1059 27.64 -13.50 9.23
CA GLU A 1059 26.54 -12.76 8.63
C GLU A 1059 25.51 -12.27 9.67
N VAL A 1060 25.20 -13.05 10.70
CA VAL A 1060 24.42 -12.56 11.86
C VAL A 1060 25.12 -11.36 12.50
N ARG A 1061 26.46 -11.38 12.64
CA ARG A 1061 27.24 -10.23 13.12
C ARG A 1061 27.29 -9.07 12.12
N ASN A 1062 27.06 -9.29 10.82
CA ASN A 1062 26.95 -8.23 9.82
C ASN A 1062 25.58 -7.54 9.94
N LEU A 1063 24.51 -8.33 10.02
CA LEU A 1063 23.13 -7.89 10.17
C LEU A 1063 22.90 -7.17 11.50
N GLU A 1064 23.41 -7.70 12.62
CA GLU A 1064 23.39 -7.01 13.92
C GLU A 1064 24.06 -5.62 13.86
N ARG A 1065 25.18 -5.51 13.12
CA ARG A 1065 25.89 -4.22 12.96
C ARG A 1065 25.17 -3.31 11.97
N ALA A 1066 24.44 -3.83 10.98
CA ALA A 1066 23.57 -3.04 10.12
C ALA A 1066 22.39 -2.45 10.91
N GLN A 1067 21.62 -3.29 11.61
CA GLN A 1067 20.48 -2.88 12.43
C GLN A 1067 20.86 -1.84 13.49
N LYS A 1068 22.03 -2.00 14.15
CA LYS A 1068 22.54 -1.03 15.13
C LYS A 1068 22.97 0.31 14.50
N ARG A 1069 23.24 0.38 13.18
CA ARG A 1069 23.53 1.63 12.45
C ARG A 1069 22.26 2.38 12.04
N GLU A 1070 21.15 1.68 11.80
CA GLU A 1070 19.87 2.29 11.40
C GLU A 1070 19.27 3.19 12.50
N GLY A 1071 19.55 2.90 13.77
CA GLY A 1071 19.12 3.71 14.92
C GLY A 1071 20.00 4.92 15.26
N VAL A 1072 21.00 5.26 14.44
CA VAL A 1072 21.96 6.34 14.74
C VAL A 1072 21.51 7.68 14.16
N ASP A 1073 21.48 8.72 15.00
CA ASP A 1073 21.29 10.09 14.51
C ASP A 1073 22.49 10.54 13.65
N MET A 1074 22.24 10.63 12.34
CA MET A 1074 23.20 11.14 11.36
C MET A 1074 23.62 12.60 11.63
N THR A 1075 22.80 13.37 12.35
CA THR A 1075 23.13 14.76 12.76
C THR A 1075 24.22 14.77 13.82
N TYR A 1076 24.08 13.94 14.87
CA TYR A 1076 25.10 13.73 15.89
C TYR A 1076 26.40 13.16 15.30
N LEU A 1077 26.30 12.14 14.43
CA LEU A 1077 27.46 11.57 13.74
C LEU A 1077 28.17 12.62 12.86
N LYS A 1078 27.43 13.41 12.07
CA LYS A 1078 27.96 14.54 11.29
C LYS A 1078 28.71 15.54 12.18
N ASN A 1079 28.17 15.88 13.34
CA ASN A 1079 28.80 16.82 14.27
C ASN A 1079 30.08 16.25 14.90
N ILE A 1080 30.17 14.93 15.12
CA ILE A 1080 31.40 14.27 15.55
C ILE A 1080 32.45 14.23 14.43
N ILE A 1081 32.05 13.93 13.19
CA ILE A 1081 32.95 13.92 12.03
C ILE A 1081 33.45 15.33 11.72
N LEU A 1082 32.61 16.37 11.86
CA LEU A 1082 33.05 17.77 11.78
C LEU A 1082 34.10 18.06 12.85
N LYS A 1083 33.84 17.73 14.12
CA LYS A 1083 34.84 17.89 15.20
C LYS A 1083 36.14 17.13 14.95
N LEU A 1084 36.08 15.92 14.40
CA LEU A 1084 37.27 15.13 14.03
C LEU A 1084 38.13 15.89 13.01
N ILE A 1085 37.50 16.52 12.01
CA ILE A 1085 38.17 17.30 10.95
C ILE A 1085 38.65 18.66 11.48
N GLU A 1086 37.89 19.30 12.37
CA GLU A 1086 38.19 20.62 12.95
C GLU A 1086 39.31 20.58 14.01
N THR A 1087 39.41 19.50 14.79
CA THR A 1087 40.34 19.39 15.93
C THR A 1087 41.50 18.42 15.70
N GLY A 1088 41.34 17.42 14.84
CA GLY A 1088 42.34 16.35 14.67
C GLY A 1088 42.40 15.33 15.81
N GLU A 1089 41.47 15.37 16.79
CA GLU A 1089 41.46 14.50 17.98
C GLU A 1089 41.01 13.05 17.67
N VAL A 1090 41.74 12.37 16.78
CA VAL A 1090 41.41 11.02 16.31
C VAL A 1090 41.35 10.01 17.47
N GLU A 1091 42.29 10.04 18.42
CA GLU A 1091 42.30 9.10 19.56
C GLU A 1091 41.04 9.20 20.43
N ALA A 1092 40.49 10.41 20.60
CA ALA A 1092 39.30 10.64 21.43
C ALA A 1092 37.98 10.37 20.67
N LEU A 1093 37.95 10.68 19.36
CA LEU A 1093 36.72 10.64 18.57
C LEU A 1093 36.55 9.35 17.75
N LEU A 1094 37.64 8.66 17.36
CA LEU A 1094 37.57 7.37 16.66
C LEU A 1094 36.82 6.29 17.46
N PRO A 1095 36.99 6.13 18.80
CA PRO A 1095 36.19 5.18 19.57
C PRO A 1095 34.69 5.48 19.53
N VAL A 1096 34.31 6.76 19.52
CA VAL A 1096 32.90 7.19 19.43
C VAL A 1096 32.34 6.91 18.03
N ILE A 1097 33.09 7.24 16.98
CA ILE A 1097 32.72 6.95 15.59
C ILE A 1097 32.59 5.44 15.37
N ALA A 1098 33.53 4.64 15.88
CA ALA A 1098 33.50 3.19 15.79
C ALA A 1098 32.34 2.55 16.56
N MET A 1099 31.92 3.15 17.68
CA MET A 1099 30.74 2.73 18.44
C MET A 1099 29.44 3.06 17.69
N LEU A 1100 29.33 4.25 17.08
CA LEU A 1100 28.16 4.66 16.30
C LEU A 1100 28.05 3.86 14.99
N LEU A 1101 29.14 3.77 14.22
CA LEU A 1101 29.18 3.03 12.96
C LEU A 1101 29.42 1.53 13.11
N GLN A 1102 29.49 1.02 14.34
CA GLN A 1102 29.62 -0.41 14.68
C GLN A 1102 30.77 -1.09 13.91
N PHE A 1103 31.96 -0.49 13.96
CA PHE A 1103 33.15 -1.05 13.30
C PHE A 1103 33.51 -2.43 13.87
N SER A 1104 33.92 -3.36 13.00
CA SER A 1104 34.56 -4.60 13.43
C SER A 1104 35.89 -4.33 14.14
N PRO A 1105 36.40 -5.29 14.92
CA PRO A 1105 37.76 -5.22 15.46
C PRO A 1105 38.87 -5.09 14.40
N GLU A 1106 38.58 -5.41 13.13
CA GLU A 1106 39.54 -5.26 12.02
C GLU A 1106 39.47 -3.88 11.36
N GLU A 1107 38.29 -3.28 11.28
CA GLU A 1107 38.11 -1.89 10.81
C GLU A 1107 38.69 -0.92 11.85
N LEU A 1108 38.42 -1.16 13.14
CA LEU A 1108 39.04 -0.41 14.26
C LEU A 1108 40.56 -0.48 14.25
N LYS A 1109 41.14 -1.67 14.05
CA LYS A 1109 42.59 -1.84 13.87
C LYS A 1109 43.09 -1.06 12.67
N ARG A 1110 42.51 -1.28 11.47
CA ARG A 1110 42.89 -0.56 10.24
C ARG A 1110 42.89 0.96 10.43
N CYS A 1111 41.87 1.54 11.06
CA CYS A 1111 41.83 2.98 11.34
C CYS A 1111 42.95 3.43 12.31
N HIS A 1112 43.23 2.65 13.36
CA HIS A 1112 44.28 2.96 14.33
C HIS A 1112 45.69 2.76 13.74
N ASP A 1113 45.92 1.68 12.99
CA ASP A 1113 47.15 1.39 12.26
C ASP A 1113 47.44 2.48 11.21
N MET A 1114 46.42 2.91 10.45
CA MET A 1114 46.55 4.03 9.52
C MET A 1114 46.89 5.35 10.24
N TYR A 1115 46.21 5.68 11.33
CA TYR A 1115 46.53 6.88 12.12
C TYR A 1115 47.95 6.86 12.68
N ASN A 1116 48.36 5.74 13.29
CA ASN A 1116 49.70 5.53 13.85
C ASN A 1116 50.79 5.51 12.77
N SER A 1117 50.47 5.16 11.53
CA SER A 1117 51.39 5.30 10.38
C SER A 1117 51.48 6.74 9.86
N ALA A 1118 50.37 7.49 9.89
CA ALA A 1118 50.32 8.89 9.45
C ALA A 1118 50.99 9.85 10.47
N SER A 1119 51.01 9.50 11.76
CA SER A 1119 51.70 10.28 12.80
C SER A 1119 53.23 10.18 12.76
N VAL A 1120 53.81 9.44 11.80
CA VAL A 1120 55.27 9.20 11.68
C VAL A 1120 55.92 9.93 10.49
N ASP A 1121 55.15 10.34 9.47
CA ASP A 1121 55.68 10.96 8.25
C ASP A 1121 54.89 12.24 7.90
N ASP A 1122 55.49 13.40 8.18
CA ASP A 1122 54.84 14.73 8.11
C ASP A 1122 54.63 15.20 6.67
N LYS A 1123 53.55 14.73 6.02
CA LYS A 1123 53.08 15.18 4.69
C LYS A 1123 51.55 15.20 4.61
N PRO A 1124 50.96 16.15 3.84
CA PRO A 1124 49.51 16.28 3.71
C PRO A 1124 48.86 15.11 2.96
N LEU A 1125 47.62 14.81 3.36
CA LEU A 1125 46.81 13.69 2.88
C LEU A 1125 46.74 13.60 1.34
N ARG A 1126 47.40 12.59 0.78
CA ARG A 1126 47.30 12.23 -0.64
C ARG A 1126 46.24 11.13 -0.80
N ILE A 1127 45.05 11.50 -1.27
CA ILE A 1127 43.99 10.54 -1.62
C ILE A 1127 44.55 9.58 -2.70
N PRO A 1128 44.62 8.25 -2.45
CA PRO A 1128 45.01 7.30 -3.48
C PRO A 1128 43.91 7.19 -4.52
N ALA A 1129 44.27 7.19 -5.81
CA ALA A 1129 43.34 6.80 -6.86
C ALA A 1129 42.97 5.30 -6.70
N LEU A 1130 41.73 4.94 -7.05
CA LEU A 1130 41.17 3.61 -6.84
C LEU A 1130 41.94 2.54 -7.66
N ALA A 1131 42.91 1.89 -7.02
CA ALA A 1131 43.83 0.96 -7.68
C ALA A 1131 44.31 -0.14 -6.72
N GLU A 1132 43.38 -1.00 -6.28
CA GLU A 1132 43.76 -2.23 -5.58
C GLU A 1132 42.97 -3.42 -6.14
N THR A 1133 43.71 -4.42 -6.61
CA THR A 1133 43.16 -5.73 -6.96
C THR A 1133 42.77 -6.46 -5.67
N PRO A 1134 41.73 -7.32 -5.69
CA PRO A 1134 41.37 -8.07 -4.48
C PRO A 1134 42.54 -8.96 -4.04
N PRO A 1135 42.76 -9.14 -2.72
CA PRO A 1135 43.82 -10.01 -2.22
C PRO A 1135 43.62 -11.45 -2.71
N ALA A 1136 44.73 -12.14 -2.94
CA ALA A 1136 44.74 -13.47 -3.55
C ALA A 1136 43.83 -14.46 -2.79
N THR A 1137 42.85 -15.02 -3.49
CA THR A 1137 42.05 -16.12 -2.98
C THR A 1137 42.93 -17.35 -2.70
N PRO A 1138 42.67 -18.12 -1.63
CA PRO A 1138 43.36 -19.38 -1.42
C PRO A 1138 43.09 -20.32 -2.60
N SER A 1139 44.11 -21.05 -3.03
CA SER A 1139 44.07 -21.83 -4.27
C SER A 1139 42.97 -22.91 -4.27
N SER A 1140 42.32 -23.05 -5.42
CA SER A 1140 41.21 -23.99 -5.63
C SER A 1140 41.57 -25.42 -5.24
N PHE A 1141 40.70 -26.05 -4.45
CA PHE A 1141 40.84 -27.45 -4.04
C PHE A 1141 40.82 -28.46 -5.22
N PHE A 1142 40.34 -28.05 -6.41
CA PHE A 1142 40.27 -28.92 -7.58
C PHE A 1142 41.62 -29.18 -8.27
N SER A 1143 42.65 -28.38 -8.03
CA SER A 1143 43.95 -28.49 -8.74
C SER A 1143 44.93 -29.50 -8.10
N ARG A 1144 44.43 -30.53 -7.39
CA ARG A 1144 45.28 -31.40 -6.56
C ARG A 1144 45.00 -32.91 -6.65
N LEU A 1145 44.17 -33.35 -7.60
CA LEU A 1145 43.75 -34.76 -7.75
C LEU A 1145 44.28 -35.48 -9.01
N THR A 1146 45.08 -34.81 -9.85
CA THR A 1146 45.69 -35.38 -11.05
C THR A 1146 47.20 -35.62 -10.86
N ASN A 1147 47.54 -36.64 -10.06
CA ASN A 1147 48.87 -37.28 -10.01
C ASN A 1147 48.82 -38.51 -9.08
N PHE A 1148 48.33 -39.66 -9.59
CA PHE A 1148 48.49 -40.96 -8.94
C PHE A 1148 48.38 -42.12 -9.97
N THR A 1149 49.43 -42.22 -10.79
CA THR A 1149 49.79 -43.39 -11.62
C THR A 1149 51.30 -43.48 -11.66
#